data_AF-A0A5K7SFN1-F1
#
_entry.id   AF-A0A5K7SFN1-F1
#
_cell.length_a   1.000
_cell.length_b   1.000
_cell.length_c   1.000
_cell.angle_alpha   90.00
_cell.angle_beta   90.00
_cell.angle_gamma   90.00
#
_symmetry.space_group_name_H-M   'P 1'
#
loop_
_entity.id
_entity.type
_entity.pdbx_description
1 polymer ?
#
loop_
_entity_poly.entity_id
_entity_poly.type
_entity_poly.pdbx_seq_one_letter_code
_entity_poly.pdbx_strand_id
1 'polypeptide(L)'
;MEYKYGVHQFLWKAHWTDNDLPILDSASQMGCTLFELSLGDDVKFNRNRLRKHAESLGMELTVGPGNLWPENCNISDDDPKRREYGLTWHKKIIDQAAELGAVAYCGAIYGHPGHVCKRRPPADELLRTAENLRKLAEYAHNLDVKLVIEPMSKFRNHLINTAEQAMRLIDLSSHSNILVNLDTYHMITEERDYGKAIELVLPVLWGIHACENDRGVPGGGLVPWHTVFDALANTENCVRLMLETYNTGDSGLGYTHGIFQNLCPDPEEFVRKGLLFLKGSEYKEGKIASSGSQSKSFVGFGFGAIQSGLFLYEAMCSNNFKSFVIAEIDPALVNAVRNSGGFCQINVAHTNGISTERIGPIQIFNPNVAEDRLLLINAVAEADELATALPSVSFFDKGGEASVVNILSEGFKKADTDCRKIIYVAENHNQAAEILQAAVVKALGTEVSSNIQFLNTVIGKMSGIVTDEEEQKRLGIITMTPEIPKAILVEEFNRILLSKINLPGFERGIKVFEEKSDLLPFEEAKLYGHNAIHALIGYLAYKRGYKYMVEAGNDIELMKIAKDAFLLEAGAGLIYKYKGVDELFTVVGFMRYADNLLVRMVNPFLLDAVSRVIRDSKRKLGWDDRLIGAMRLSLAAGVPPKRLAKSVSIALLYSLRESWSISALDNNEASSVLNTLIQE
;
A
#
# COMPACT_ATOMS: atom_id res chain seq x y z
N MET A 1 -1.44 4.76 18.95
CA MET A 1 -1.76 6.00 18.22
C MET A 1 -3.21 5.91 17.78
N GLU A 2 -4.03 6.91 18.09
CA GLU A 2 -5.45 6.91 17.72
C GLU A 2 -5.68 8.02 16.70
N TYR A 3 -6.03 7.66 15.48
CA TYR A 3 -6.41 8.60 14.43
C TYR A 3 -7.93 8.69 14.31
N LYS A 4 -8.44 9.90 14.08
CA LYS A 4 -9.83 10.13 13.67
C LYS A 4 -9.87 10.51 12.20
N TYR A 5 -10.79 9.91 11.47
CA TYR A 5 -10.89 10.08 10.03
C TYR A 5 -12.03 11.01 9.69
N GLY A 6 -11.72 12.11 9.02
CA GLY A 6 -12.68 13.13 8.65
C GLY A 6 -12.75 13.42 7.16
N VAL A 7 -13.78 14.16 6.78
CA VAL A 7 -14.00 14.64 5.42
C VAL A 7 -14.51 16.07 5.46
N HIS A 8 -14.11 16.86 4.46
CA HIS A 8 -14.58 18.24 4.30
C HIS A 8 -15.82 18.32 3.39
N GLN A 9 -16.80 19.18 3.72
CA GLN A 9 -18.05 19.30 2.95
C GLN A 9 -17.84 19.62 1.45
N PHE A 10 -16.75 20.31 1.10
CA PHE A 10 -16.43 20.71 -0.28
C PHE A 10 -16.17 19.54 -1.22
N LEU A 11 -15.95 18.33 -0.70
CA LEU A 11 -15.98 17.11 -1.49
C LEU A 11 -17.33 16.97 -2.20
N TRP A 12 -18.44 17.34 -1.56
CA TRP A 12 -19.77 17.27 -2.16
C TRP A 12 -20.24 18.61 -2.70
N LYS A 13 -20.15 19.69 -1.92
CA LYS A 13 -20.82 20.95 -2.25
C LYS A 13 -20.29 22.16 -1.48
N ALA A 14 -20.55 23.33 -2.05
CA ALA A 14 -20.11 24.63 -1.54
C ALA A 14 -20.91 25.16 -0.34
N HIS A 15 -22.24 24.92 -0.30
CA HIS A 15 -23.14 25.55 0.67
C HIS A 15 -24.04 24.53 1.37
N TRP A 16 -23.87 24.34 2.67
CA TRP A 16 -24.68 23.42 3.47
C TRP A 16 -26.13 23.90 3.68
N THR A 17 -27.08 22.96 3.67
CA THR A 17 -28.52 23.15 3.85
C THR A 17 -29.14 22.02 4.68
N ASP A 18 -30.38 22.19 5.13
CA ASP A 18 -31.12 21.16 5.90
C ASP A 18 -31.41 19.85 5.14
N ASN A 19 -31.21 19.83 3.81
CA ASN A 19 -31.40 18.64 2.97
C ASN A 19 -30.13 17.78 2.85
N ASP A 20 -28.99 18.24 3.38
CA ASP A 20 -27.69 17.61 3.15
C ASP A 20 -27.31 16.59 4.23
N LEU A 21 -28.16 16.37 5.23
CA LEU A 21 -27.93 15.35 6.27
C LEU A 21 -27.52 13.97 5.74
N PRO A 22 -28.08 13.45 4.61
CA PRO A 22 -27.63 12.18 4.05
C PRO A 22 -26.14 12.11 3.69
N ILE A 23 -25.46 13.24 3.51
CA ILE A 23 -24.01 13.26 3.28
C ILE A 23 -23.25 12.77 4.53
N LEU A 24 -23.74 13.08 5.75
CA LEU A 24 -23.17 12.55 6.99
C LEU A 24 -23.39 11.03 7.08
N ASP A 25 -24.56 10.55 6.68
CA ASP A 25 -24.83 9.10 6.63
C ASP A 25 -23.83 8.39 5.70
N SER A 26 -23.63 8.90 4.48
CA SER A 26 -22.64 8.36 3.54
C SER A 26 -21.21 8.39 4.13
N ALA A 27 -20.79 9.50 4.72
CA ALA A 27 -19.47 9.62 5.33
C ALA A 27 -19.28 8.63 6.50
N SER A 28 -20.27 8.52 7.38
CA SER A 28 -20.27 7.56 8.50
C SER A 28 -20.17 6.12 8.01
N GLN A 29 -20.95 5.74 6.98
CA GLN A 29 -20.92 4.40 6.38
C GLN A 29 -19.57 4.05 5.75
N MET A 30 -18.83 5.06 5.25
CA MET A 30 -17.46 4.88 4.75
C MET A 30 -16.40 4.79 5.86
N GLY A 31 -16.81 5.00 7.13
CA GLY A 31 -15.96 4.89 8.30
C GLY A 31 -15.28 6.19 8.70
N CYS A 32 -15.85 7.35 8.35
CA CYS A 32 -15.49 8.65 8.91
C CYS A 32 -16.14 8.84 10.29
N THR A 33 -15.39 9.42 11.21
CA THR A 33 -15.84 9.78 12.57
C THR A 33 -15.85 11.28 12.81
N LEU A 34 -15.52 12.08 11.79
CA LEU A 34 -15.45 13.53 11.81
C LEU A 34 -16.00 14.11 10.50
N PHE A 35 -16.70 15.24 10.58
CA PHE A 35 -17.16 15.98 9.41
C PHE A 35 -16.89 17.47 9.57
N GLU A 36 -16.30 18.09 8.55
CA GLU A 36 -15.99 19.52 8.55
C GLU A 36 -16.96 20.33 7.70
N LEU A 37 -17.55 21.35 8.31
CA LEU A 37 -18.43 22.32 7.66
C LEU A 37 -17.74 23.66 7.52
N SER A 38 -18.03 24.39 6.44
CA SER A 38 -17.58 25.77 6.28
C SER A 38 -18.77 26.71 6.44
N LEU A 39 -18.68 27.66 7.37
CA LEU A 39 -19.74 28.61 7.69
C LEU A 39 -19.36 30.03 7.26
N GLY A 40 -20.22 30.64 6.44
CA GLY A 40 -20.15 32.04 6.04
C GLY A 40 -21.50 32.74 6.22
N ASP A 41 -21.59 34.00 5.83
CA ASP A 41 -22.84 34.77 5.94
C ASP A 41 -23.96 34.27 5.00
N ASP A 42 -23.60 33.45 4.01
CA ASP A 42 -24.46 32.72 3.09
C ASP A 42 -25.10 31.45 3.67
N VAL A 43 -24.54 30.88 4.74
CA VAL A 43 -24.92 29.54 5.21
C VAL A 43 -26.00 29.63 6.28
N LYS A 44 -27.21 29.14 5.96
CA LYS A 44 -28.37 29.13 6.86
C LYS A 44 -29.06 27.76 6.85
N PHE A 45 -29.09 27.11 8.00
CA PHE A 45 -29.75 25.82 8.22
C PHE A 45 -30.05 25.63 9.71
N ASN A 46 -30.79 24.58 10.06
CA ASN A 46 -31.09 24.22 11.43
C ASN A 46 -29.92 23.48 12.10
N ARG A 47 -29.12 24.21 12.88
CA ARG A 47 -27.92 23.68 13.56
C ARG A 47 -28.24 22.57 14.55
N ASN A 48 -29.33 22.69 15.31
CA ASN A 48 -29.77 21.66 16.26
C ASN A 48 -30.11 20.34 15.55
N ARG A 49 -30.70 20.41 14.34
CA ARG A 49 -31.00 19.23 13.55
C ARG A 49 -29.73 18.52 13.09
N LEU A 50 -28.74 19.27 12.59
CA LEU A 50 -27.44 18.71 12.19
C LEU A 50 -26.70 18.10 13.38
N ARG A 51 -26.64 18.83 14.51
CA ARG A 51 -26.02 18.36 15.75
C ARG A 51 -26.58 17.01 16.19
N LYS A 52 -27.90 16.90 16.35
CA LYS A 52 -28.57 15.66 16.79
C LYS A 52 -28.30 14.50 15.83
N HIS A 53 -28.23 14.78 14.53
CA HIS A 53 -27.94 13.76 13.54
C HIS A 53 -26.48 13.28 13.63
N ALA A 54 -25.52 14.20 13.72
CA ALA A 54 -24.11 13.85 13.94
C ALA A 54 -23.90 13.05 15.24
N GLU A 55 -24.55 13.47 16.34
CA GLU A 55 -24.55 12.74 17.62
C GLU A 55 -25.11 11.32 17.46
N SER A 56 -26.18 11.13 16.67
CA SER A 56 -26.76 9.80 16.41
C SER A 56 -25.85 8.87 15.60
N LEU A 57 -24.92 9.44 14.82
CA LEU A 57 -23.92 8.71 14.04
C LEU A 57 -22.58 8.55 14.78
N GLY A 58 -22.44 9.15 15.97
CA GLY A 58 -21.17 9.19 16.70
C GLY A 58 -20.09 10.01 16.00
N MET A 59 -20.47 10.99 15.18
CA MET A 59 -19.55 11.83 14.41
C MET A 59 -19.26 13.15 15.14
N GLU A 60 -17.97 13.50 15.23
CA GLU A 60 -17.54 14.85 15.60
C GLU A 60 -17.83 15.84 14.46
N LEU A 61 -18.14 17.09 14.83
CA LEU A 61 -18.23 18.20 13.88
C LEU A 61 -17.08 19.16 14.10
N THR A 62 -16.52 19.69 13.03
CA THR A 62 -15.60 20.84 13.05
C THR A 62 -16.09 21.89 12.07
N VAL A 63 -15.76 23.15 12.33
CA VAL A 63 -16.22 24.29 11.53
C VAL A 63 -15.02 25.08 11.03
N GLY A 64 -15.02 25.47 9.77
CA GLY A 64 -14.11 26.47 9.21
C GLY A 64 -14.85 27.70 8.65
N PRO A 65 -14.14 28.79 8.32
CA PRO A 65 -14.74 29.92 7.62
C PRO A 65 -15.17 29.51 6.20
N GLY A 66 -16.38 29.89 5.80
CA GLY A 66 -17.02 29.51 4.52
C GLY A 66 -16.96 30.57 3.43
N ASN A 67 -17.56 30.24 2.28
CA ASN A 67 -17.41 30.95 1.01
C ASN A 67 -17.77 32.44 1.02
N LEU A 68 -18.78 32.88 1.80
CA LEU A 68 -18.97 34.32 2.09
C LEU A 68 -18.38 34.70 3.46
N TRP A 69 -17.06 34.73 3.52
CA TRP A 69 -16.29 35.46 4.51
C TRP A 69 -15.99 36.86 3.92
N PRO A 70 -16.44 37.97 4.54
CA PRO A 70 -16.19 39.30 3.97
C PRO A 70 -14.69 39.62 3.83
N GLU A 71 -14.26 40.12 2.67
CA GLU A 71 -12.82 40.34 2.37
C GLU A 71 -12.09 41.28 3.36
N ASN A 72 -12.82 42.19 4.01
CA ASN A 72 -12.30 43.15 4.99
C ASN A 72 -12.37 42.64 6.45
N CYS A 73 -12.71 41.37 6.65
CA CYS A 73 -12.89 40.73 7.94
C CYS A 73 -11.61 40.01 8.38
N ASN A 74 -10.51 40.76 8.58
CA ASN A 74 -9.20 40.20 8.91
C ASN A 74 -8.71 40.70 10.27
N ILE A 75 -8.37 39.80 11.19
CA ILE A 75 -7.84 40.19 12.50
C ILE A 75 -6.39 40.69 12.45
N SER A 76 -5.71 40.53 11.30
CA SER A 76 -4.36 41.00 11.01
C SER A 76 -4.29 42.34 10.26
N ASP A 77 -5.44 42.88 9.81
CA ASP A 77 -5.53 44.07 8.96
C ASP A 77 -4.77 45.29 9.54
N ASP A 78 -4.29 46.19 8.68
CA ASP A 78 -3.66 47.44 9.12
C ASP A 78 -4.65 48.38 9.80
N ASP A 79 -5.90 48.42 9.33
CA ASP A 79 -6.96 49.25 9.87
C ASP A 79 -7.53 48.64 11.17
N PRO A 80 -7.41 49.32 12.33
CA PRO A 80 -7.99 48.84 13.58
C PRO A 80 -9.48 48.52 13.52
N LYS A 81 -10.26 49.28 12.71
CA LYS A 81 -11.70 49.05 12.55
C LYS A 81 -12.00 47.73 11.84
N ARG A 82 -11.18 47.37 10.86
CA ARG A 82 -11.30 46.09 10.15
C ARG A 82 -10.88 44.92 11.03
N ARG A 83 -9.89 45.09 11.89
CA ARG A 83 -9.54 44.09 12.92
C ARG A 83 -10.67 43.86 13.91
N GLU A 84 -11.32 44.93 14.39
CA GLU A 84 -12.47 44.84 15.30
C GLU A 84 -13.68 44.19 14.62
N TYR A 85 -13.94 44.53 13.36
CA TYR A 85 -14.96 43.86 12.55
C TYR A 85 -14.65 42.37 12.37
N GLY A 86 -13.39 42.04 12.04
CA GLY A 86 -12.87 40.68 11.96
C GLY A 86 -13.11 39.86 13.22
N LEU A 87 -12.73 40.42 14.37
CA LEU A 87 -12.96 39.81 15.68
C LEU A 87 -14.45 39.53 15.92
N THR A 88 -15.31 40.50 15.62
CA THR A 88 -16.76 40.37 15.84
C THR A 88 -17.36 39.25 14.99
N TRP A 89 -16.94 39.17 13.72
CA TRP A 89 -17.43 38.13 12.81
C TRP A 89 -16.93 36.73 13.19
N HIS A 90 -15.64 36.58 13.52
CA HIS A 90 -15.14 35.27 13.97
C HIS A 90 -15.81 34.82 15.27
N LYS A 91 -16.10 35.73 16.22
CA LYS A 91 -16.89 35.40 17.41
C LYS A 91 -18.29 34.88 17.06
N LYS A 92 -18.96 35.50 16.09
CA LYS A 92 -20.25 35.00 15.57
C LYS A 92 -20.13 33.58 14.99
N ILE A 93 -19.04 33.26 14.29
CA ILE A 93 -18.83 31.89 13.78
C ILE A 93 -18.54 30.91 14.92
N ILE A 94 -17.78 31.32 15.94
CA ILE A 94 -17.55 30.52 17.15
C ILE A 94 -18.86 30.24 17.89
N ASP A 95 -19.76 31.23 18.02
CA ASP A 95 -21.10 31.01 18.59
C ASP A 95 -21.88 29.95 17.81
N GLN A 96 -21.80 29.98 16.48
CA GLN A 96 -22.45 28.98 15.62
C GLN A 96 -21.81 27.59 15.72
N ALA A 97 -20.49 27.52 15.88
CA ALA A 97 -19.77 26.27 16.13
C ALA A 97 -20.21 25.65 17.47
N ALA A 98 -20.33 26.46 18.51
CA ALA A 98 -20.84 26.02 19.81
C ALA A 98 -22.31 25.54 19.73
N GLU A 99 -23.16 26.26 18.97
CA GLU A 99 -24.56 25.84 18.73
C GLU A 99 -24.63 24.46 18.04
N LEU A 100 -23.72 24.21 17.10
CA LEU A 100 -23.56 22.92 16.41
C LEU A 100 -23.01 21.79 17.30
N GLY A 101 -22.41 22.13 18.44
CA GLY A 101 -21.61 21.18 19.21
C GLY A 101 -20.31 20.78 18.50
N ALA A 102 -19.78 21.66 17.64
CA ALA A 102 -18.52 21.43 16.96
C ALA A 102 -17.35 21.51 17.96
N VAL A 103 -16.40 20.58 17.85
CA VAL A 103 -15.26 20.48 18.76
C VAL A 103 -14.18 21.51 18.48
N ALA A 104 -14.18 22.11 17.29
CA ALA A 104 -13.18 23.08 16.85
C ALA A 104 -13.71 24.08 15.81
N TYR A 105 -13.11 25.27 15.84
CA TYR A 105 -13.14 26.25 14.76
C TYR A 105 -11.75 26.29 14.10
N CYS A 106 -11.63 25.82 12.86
CA CYS A 106 -10.38 25.52 12.16
C CYS A 106 -10.19 26.37 10.89
N GLY A 107 -8.96 26.79 10.60
CA GLY A 107 -8.57 27.39 9.31
C GLY A 107 -7.65 28.60 9.44
N ALA A 108 -7.52 29.39 8.37
CA ALA A 108 -6.67 30.58 8.33
C ALA A 108 -7.26 31.79 9.08
N ILE A 109 -7.67 31.62 10.33
CA ILE A 109 -8.45 32.59 11.14
C ILE A 109 -7.76 33.95 11.30
N TYR A 110 -6.45 34.02 11.10
CA TYR A 110 -5.67 35.25 11.13
C TYR A 110 -5.86 36.15 9.90
N GLY A 111 -6.36 35.63 8.77
CA GLY A 111 -6.68 36.43 7.58
C GLY A 111 -7.25 35.61 6.41
N HIS A 112 -8.15 36.24 5.67
CA HIS A 112 -8.92 35.66 4.58
C HIS A 112 -8.02 35.01 3.51
N PRO A 113 -8.21 33.71 3.21
CA PRO A 113 -7.51 33.04 2.11
C PRO A 113 -7.77 33.75 0.78
N GLY A 114 -6.71 34.11 0.06
CA GLY A 114 -6.75 34.91 -1.17
C GLY A 114 -6.44 36.40 -0.96
N HIS A 115 -6.41 36.89 0.28
CA HIS A 115 -5.98 38.25 0.61
C HIS A 115 -4.49 38.27 0.96
N VAL A 116 -3.66 38.68 0.00
CA VAL A 116 -2.19 38.74 0.15
C VAL A 116 -1.71 40.19 0.07
N CYS A 117 -1.21 40.73 1.18
CA CYS A 117 -0.62 42.06 1.21
C CYS A 117 0.79 42.06 0.60
N LYS A 118 0.92 42.49 -0.66
CA LYS A 118 2.20 42.56 -1.39
C LYS A 118 3.05 43.76 -0.95
N ARG A 119 3.51 43.72 0.30
CA ARG A 119 4.33 44.75 0.95
C ARG A 119 5.28 44.09 1.95
N ARG A 120 6.25 44.85 2.46
CA ARG A 120 7.02 44.42 3.63
C ARG A 120 6.11 44.43 4.87
N PRO A 121 5.97 43.30 5.61
CA PRO A 121 5.19 43.26 6.84
C PRO A 121 5.67 44.33 7.85
N PRO A 122 4.77 45.15 8.40
CA PRO A 122 5.08 45.99 9.55
C PRO A 122 5.58 45.17 10.73
N ALA A 123 6.50 45.72 11.51
CA ALA A 123 7.10 45.01 12.65
C ALA A 123 6.06 44.58 13.71
N ASP A 124 4.94 45.29 13.81
CA ASP A 124 3.85 45.03 14.75
C ASP A 124 2.75 44.09 14.22
N GLU A 125 2.76 43.73 12.92
CA GLU A 125 1.67 42.97 12.28
C GLU A 125 1.45 41.60 12.94
N LEU A 126 2.54 40.89 13.28
CA LEU A 126 2.45 39.61 13.96
C LEU A 126 1.98 39.76 15.41
N LEU A 127 2.44 40.80 16.13
CA LEU A 127 2.08 41.05 17.52
C LEU A 127 0.61 41.40 17.70
N ARG A 128 0.07 42.30 16.88
CA ARG A 128 -1.35 42.66 16.92
C ARG A 128 -2.25 41.50 16.48
N THR A 129 -1.78 40.66 15.57
CA THR A 129 -2.49 39.44 15.17
C THR A 129 -2.54 38.46 16.35
N ALA A 130 -1.42 38.24 17.03
CA ALA A 130 -1.35 37.38 18.21
C ALA A 130 -2.30 37.86 19.33
N GLU A 131 -2.35 39.18 19.57
CA GLU A 131 -3.27 39.76 20.56
C GLU A 131 -4.74 39.47 20.22
N ASN A 132 -5.12 39.60 18.95
CA ASN A 132 -6.48 39.34 18.50
C ASN A 132 -6.81 37.84 18.48
N LEU A 133 -5.84 36.99 18.11
CA LEU A 133 -6.00 35.55 18.15
C LEU A 133 -6.19 35.06 19.60
N ARG A 134 -5.45 35.62 20.57
CA ARG A 134 -5.65 35.38 22.00
C ARG A 134 -7.07 35.72 22.45
N LYS A 135 -7.63 36.87 22.03
CA LYS A 135 -9.01 37.27 22.35
C LYS A 135 -10.04 36.29 21.77
N LEU A 136 -9.81 35.75 20.57
CA LEU A 136 -10.67 34.72 19.99
C LEU A 136 -10.51 33.38 20.73
N ALA A 137 -9.29 33.02 21.12
CA ALA A 137 -9.00 31.77 21.80
C ALA A 137 -9.64 31.72 23.19
N GLU A 138 -9.60 32.83 23.94
CA GLU A 138 -10.28 32.99 25.23
C GLU A 138 -11.80 32.89 25.06
N TYR A 139 -12.34 33.55 24.03
CA TYR A 139 -13.77 33.48 23.73
C TYR A 139 -14.23 32.06 23.36
N ALA A 140 -13.50 31.39 22.48
CA ALA A 140 -13.79 30.01 22.08
C ALA A 140 -13.65 29.03 23.25
N HIS A 141 -12.65 29.22 24.12
CA HIS A 141 -12.45 28.40 25.31
C HIS A 141 -13.66 28.42 26.25
N ASN A 142 -14.25 29.60 26.47
CA ASN A 142 -15.44 29.76 27.30
C ASN A 142 -16.70 29.05 26.75
N LEU A 143 -16.67 28.69 25.46
CA LEU A 143 -17.74 27.97 24.76
C LEU A 143 -17.37 26.51 24.48
N ASP A 144 -16.27 26.01 25.03
CA ASP A 144 -15.72 24.68 24.81
C ASP A 144 -15.41 24.35 23.32
N VAL A 145 -15.04 25.37 22.56
CA VAL A 145 -14.59 25.24 21.16
C VAL A 145 -13.09 25.46 21.09
N LYS A 146 -12.35 24.53 20.47
CA LYS A 146 -10.92 24.74 20.20
C LYS A 146 -10.71 25.74 19.06
N LEU A 147 -9.72 26.61 19.19
CA LEU A 147 -9.32 27.50 18.09
C LEU A 147 -8.11 26.87 17.38
N VAL A 148 -8.28 26.50 16.11
CA VAL A 148 -7.25 25.78 15.36
C VAL A 148 -6.83 26.61 14.16
N ILE A 149 -5.56 27.02 14.12
CA ILE A 149 -5.04 27.82 13.01
C ILE A 149 -4.37 26.94 11.96
N GLU A 150 -4.51 27.34 10.71
CA GLU A 150 -3.94 26.63 9.56
C GLU A 150 -2.96 27.51 8.78
N PRO A 151 -1.67 27.13 8.71
CA PRO A 151 -0.72 27.76 7.81
C PRO A 151 -1.12 27.52 6.36
N MET A 152 -1.19 28.59 5.58
CA MET A 152 -1.62 28.55 4.17
C MET A 152 -0.44 28.82 3.25
N SER A 153 -0.49 28.40 1.99
CA SER A 153 0.59 28.74 1.05
C SER A 153 0.72 30.26 0.87
N LYS A 154 1.92 30.74 0.50
CA LYS A 154 2.19 32.17 0.26
C LYS A 154 1.32 32.80 -0.83
N PHE A 155 0.68 31.96 -1.66
CA PHE A 155 -0.27 32.37 -2.69
C PHE A 155 -1.66 32.69 -2.12
N ARG A 156 -1.97 32.20 -0.92
CA ARG A 156 -3.26 32.37 -0.25
C ARG A 156 -3.19 33.36 0.91
N ASN A 157 -2.08 33.46 1.63
CA ASN A 157 -1.92 34.42 2.73
C ASN A 157 -0.44 34.83 2.87
N HIS A 158 -0.15 36.06 3.34
CA HIS A 158 1.23 36.55 3.52
C HIS A 158 1.81 36.38 4.94
N LEU A 159 0.98 35.99 5.92
CA LEU A 159 1.35 36.07 7.34
C LEU A 159 1.94 34.76 7.88
N ILE A 160 1.18 33.66 7.84
CA ILE A 160 1.57 32.36 8.40
C ILE A 160 1.52 31.31 7.29
N ASN A 161 2.69 30.87 6.87
CA ASN A 161 2.87 29.93 5.76
C ASN A 161 3.59 28.64 6.16
N THR A 162 4.37 28.68 7.24
CA THR A 162 5.11 27.52 7.76
C THR A 162 4.70 27.15 9.18
N ALA A 163 4.99 25.92 9.58
CA ALA A 163 4.87 25.41 10.94
C ALA A 163 5.64 26.27 11.95
N GLU A 164 6.84 26.74 11.60
CA GLU A 164 7.65 27.63 12.45
C GLU A 164 6.95 28.97 12.71
N GLN A 165 6.36 29.57 11.67
CA GLN A 165 5.59 30.80 11.81
C GLN A 165 4.33 30.58 12.66
N ALA A 166 3.68 29.43 12.53
CA ALA A 166 2.53 29.05 13.35
C ALA A 166 2.90 28.96 14.83
N MET A 167 3.98 28.25 15.16
CA MET A 167 4.50 28.16 16.53
C MET A 167 4.84 29.54 17.09
N ARG A 168 5.50 30.39 16.28
CA ARG A 168 5.80 31.76 16.70
C ARG A 168 4.55 32.57 17.03
N LEU A 169 3.48 32.42 16.23
CA LEU A 169 2.21 33.09 16.49
C LEU A 169 1.52 32.56 17.76
N ILE A 170 1.56 31.25 17.99
CA ILE A 170 1.04 30.61 19.20
C ILE A 170 1.78 31.11 20.45
N ASP A 171 3.11 31.14 20.42
CA ASP A 171 3.94 31.63 21.51
C ASP A 171 3.57 33.07 21.88
N LEU A 172 3.48 33.95 20.88
CA LEU A 172 3.09 35.35 21.06
C LEU A 172 1.66 35.52 21.57
N SER A 173 0.77 34.61 21.19
CA SER A 173 -0.63 34.62 21.64
C SER A 173 -0.78 34.09 23.06
N SER A 174 0.16 33.25 23.52
CA SER A 174 0.25 32.75 24.89
C SER A 174 -1.07 32.18 25.44
N HIS A 175 -1.76 31.34 24.66
CA HIS A 175 -3.03 30.75 25.04
C HIS A 175 -3.12 29.28 24.62
N SER A 176 -3.42 28.38 25.56
CA SER A 176 -3.42 26.92 25.36
C SER A 176 -4.57 26.41 24.49
N ASN A 177 -5.63 27.19 24.29
CA ASN A 177 -6.74 26.86 23.40
C ASN A 177 -6.44 27.11 21.90
N ILE A 178 -5.21 27.50 21.55
CA ILE A 178 -4.77 27.67 20.16
C ILE A 178 -3.96 26.44 19.75
N LEU A 179 -4.43 25.75 18.72
CA LEU A 179 -3.81 24.54 18.17
C LEU A 179 -3.50 24.72 16.67
N VAL A 180 -2.80 23.75 16.07
CA VAL A 180 -2.42 23.77 14.66
C VAL A 180 -3.14 22.68 13.87
N ASN A 181 -3.68 23.05 12.72
CA ASN A 181 -4.02 22.14 11.63
C ASN A 181 -3.00 22.33 10.52
N LEU A 182 -2.40 21.26 10.01
CA LEU A 182 -1.52 21.34 8.84
C LEU A 182 -2.28 20.89 7.59
N ASP A 183 -2.13 21.59 6.48
CA ASP A 183 -2.64 21.15 5.18
C ASP A 183 -1.49 20.70 4.29
N THR A 184 -1.48 19.42 3.95
CA THR A 184 -0.47 18.79 3.07
C THR A 184 -0.36 19.46 1.70
N TYR A 185 -1.45 20.02 1.17
CA TYR A 185 -1.38 20.81 -0.07
C TYR A 185 -0.62 22.12 0.11
N HIS A 186 -0.75 22.78 1.26
CA HIS A 186 -0.05 24.04 1.53
C HIS A 186 1.41 23.83 1.90
N MET A 187 1.72 22.76 2.63
CA MET A 187 3.08 22.42 3.02
C MET A 187 4.01 22.23 1.82
N ILE A 188 3.53 21.73 0.67
CA ILE A 188 4.40 21.37 -0.46
C ILE A 188 5.19 22.56 -1.03
N THR A 189 4.66 23.79 -0.93
CA THR A 189 5.32 24.99 -1.46
C THR A 189 6.07 25.80 -0.41
N GLU A 190 5.87 25.49 0.88
CA GLU A 190 6.36 26.30 2.01
C GLU A 190 7.37 25.54 2.88
N GLU A 191 7.17 24.24 3.08
CA GLU A 191 8.02 23.39 3.90
C GLU A 191 9.10 22.69 3.07
N ARG A 192 10.35 22.77 3.55
CA ARG A 192 11.47 22.02 2.95
C ARG A 192 11.54 20.57 3.41
N ASP A 193 10.99 20.30 4.59
CA ASP A 193 11.07 19.03 5.29
C ASP A 193 9.76 18.84 6.07
N TYR A 194 8.89 17.98 5.56
CA TYR A 194 7.59 17.70 6.16
C TYR A 194 7.72 17.13 7.56
N GLY A 195 8.72 16.26 7.78
CA GLY A 195 8.89 15.55 9.04
C GLY A 195 9.20 16.54 10.15
N LYS A 196 10.18 17.42 9.93
CA LYS A 196 10.53 18.47 10.90
C LYS A 196 9.40 19.46 11.15
N ALA A 197 8.64 19.82 10.11
CA ALA A 197 7.51 20.72 10.25
C ALA A 197 6.42 20.11 11.15
N ILE A 198 6.12 18.83 10.96
CA ILE A 198 5.15 18.08 11.78
C ILE A 198 5.67 17.89 13.20
N GLU A 199 6.91 17.41 13.37
CA GLU A 199 7.57 17.23 14.67
C GLU A 199 7.54 18.50 15.52
N LEU A 200 7.78 19.65 14.90
CA LEU A 200 7.78 20.95 15.55
C LEU A 200 6.42 21.30 16.17
N VAL A 201 5.32 20.91 15.53
CA VAL A 201 3.95 21.25 15.99
C VAL A 201 3.30 20.13 16.78
N LEU A 202 3.88 18.93 16.89
CA LEU A 202 3.29 17.78 17.62
C LEU A 202 2.66 18.12 18.98
N PRO A 203 3.27 18.95 19.85
CA PRO A 203 2.67 19.29 21.14
C PRO A 203 1.32 20.01 21.06
N VAL A 204 1.05 20.67 19.94
CA VAL A 204 -0.16 21.46 19.69
C VAL A 204 -0.89 21.04 18.40
N LEU A 205 -0.50 19.92 17.80
CA LEU A 205 -1.09 19.41 16.56
C LEU A 205 -2.48 18.86 16.85
N TRP A 206 -3.49 19.43 16.19
CA TRP A 206 -4.88 19.00 16.30
C TRP A 206 -5.30 18.07 15.15
N GLY A 207 -4.86 18.38 13.94
CA GLY A 207 -5.25 17.66 12.74
C GLY A 207 -4.39 17.95 11.52
N ILE A 208 -4.66 17.20 10.46
CA ILE A 208 -4.09 17.37 9.14
C ILE A 208 -5.20 17.31 8.10
N HIS A 209 -5.28 18.32 7.23
CA HIS A 209 -5.96 18.19 5.94
C HIS A 209 -5.09 17.37 4.99
N ALA A 210 -5.61 16.21 4.64
CA ALA A 210 -4.93 15.16 3.91
C ALA A 210 -5.39 15.13 2.46
N CYS A 211 -4.56 15.65 1.57
CA CYS A 211 -4.74 15.57 0.12
C CYS A 211 -3.38 15.62 -0.58
N GLU A 212 -3.35 15.30 -1.87
CA GLU A 212 -2.12 15.42 -2.63
C GLU A 212 -1.76 16.87 -2.97
N ASN A 213 -0.56 17.06 -3.49
CA ASN A 213 -0.04 18.36 -3.91
C ASN A 213 -0.91 19.08 -4.95
N ASP A 214 -1.82 18.37 -5.61
CA ASP A 214 -2.77 18.90 -6.57
C ASP A 214 -4.21 19.01 -6.02
N ARG A 215 -4.44 18.74 -4.72
CA ARG A 215 -5.75 18.49 -4.07
C ARG A 215 -6.39 17.14 -4.43
N GLY A 216 -5.63 16.23 -5.05
CA GLY A 216 -6.07 14.87 -5.36
C GLY A 216 -6.13 13.95 -4.13
N VAL A 217 -6.53 12.70 -4.38
CA VAL A 217 -6.61 11.66 -3.34
C VAL A 217 -5.21 11.35 -2.78
N PRO A 218 -5.02 11.29 -1.45
CA PRO A 218 -3.77 10.83 -0.83
C PRO A 218 -3.19 9.54 -1.43
N GLY A 219 -1.87 9.52 -1.62
CA GLY A 219 -1.10 8.39 -2.14
C GLY A 219 -0.85 8.40 -3.65
N GLY A 220 -1.36 9.39 -4.37
CA GLY A 220 -1.27 9.48 -5.84
C GLY A 220 -0.31 10.54 -6.37
N GLY A 221 0.32 11.34 -5.50
CA GLY A 221 1.02 12.56 -5.89
C GLY A 221 2.42 12.69 -5.28
N LEU A 222 2.82 13.93 -5.00
CA LEU A 222 4.15 14.31 -4.56
C LEU A 222 4.28 14.48 -3.05
N VAL A 223 3.19 14.37 -2.28
CA VAL A 223 3.26 14.49 -0.82
C VAL A 223 4.07 13.31 -0.25
N PRO A 224 5.10 13.56 0.59
CA PRO A 224 5.95 12.50 1.13
C PRO A 224 5.26 11.81 2.31
N TRP A 225 4.21 11.03 2.03
CA TRP A 225 3.35 10.43 3.06
C TRP A 225 4.07 9.56 4.08
N HIS A 226 5.12 8.82 3.70
CA HIS A 226 5.95 8.09 4.67
C HIS A 226 6.56 9.03 5.72
N THR A 227 7.15 10.15 5.29
CA THR A 227 7.68 11.17 6.20
C THR A 227 6.60 11.80 7.07
N VAL A 228 5.38 11.98 6.54
CA VAL A 228 4.22 12.45 7.31
C VAL A 228 3.89 11.47 8.43
N PHE A 229 3.73 10.19 8.11
CA PHE A 229 3.38 9.16 9.09
C PHE A 229 4.49 8.89 10.11
N ASP A 230 5.75 8.86 9.68
CA ASP A 230 6.92 8.74 10.56
C ASP A 230 6.96 9.86 11.61
N ALA A 231 6.73 11.11 11.20
CA ALA A 231 6.71 12.23 12.12
C ALA A 231 5.51 12.18 13.07
N LEU A 232 4.35 11.75 12.56
CA LEU A 232 3.16 11.54 13.38
C LEU A 232 3.34 10.40 14.38
N ALA A 233 4.15 9.38 14.10
CA ALA A 233 4.38 8.22 14.99
C ALA A 233 4.88 8.59 16.39
N ASN A 234 5.42 9.80 16.57
CA ASN A 234 5.90 10.33 17.84
C ASN A 234 4.84 11.11 18.64
N THR A 235 3.61 11.25 18.12
CA THR A 235 2.53 11.96 18.82
C THR A 235 1.87 11.09 19.90
N GLU A 236 1.60 11.69 21.04
CA GLU A 236 0.76 11.10 22.09
C GLU A 236 -0.70 11.56 21.97
N ASN A 237 -0.97 12.57 21.14
CA ASN A 237 -2.29 13.15 20.94
C ASN A 237 -3.09 12.39 19.86
N CYS A 238 -4.42 12.36 20.00
CA CYS A 238 -5.28 11.90 18.92
C CYS A 238 -5.25 12.91 17.77
N VAL A 239 -4.83 12.47 16.58
CA VAL A 239 -4.71 13.32 15.38
C VAL A 239 -5.90 13.08 14.45
N ARG A 240 -6.50 14.17 13.97
CA ARG A 240 -7.60 14.12 12.99
C ARG A 240 -7.03 14.20 11.58
N LEU A 241 -7.16 13.13 10.80
CA LEU A 241 -6.79 13.10 9.38
C LEU A 241 -8.04 13.34 8.55
N MET A 242 -8.14 14.52 7.93
CA MET A 242 -9.33 15.00 7.24
C MET A 242 -9.09 15.07 5.73
N LEU A 243 -9.84 14.31 4.94
CA LEU A 243 -9.76 14.41 3.49
C LEU A 243 -10.37 15.73 3.02
N GLU A 244 -9.57 16.55 2.33
CA GLU A 244 -9.99 17.86 1.84
C GLU A 244 -9.70 18.01 0.34
N THR A 245 -10.75 18.29 -0.44
CA THR A 245 -10.65 18.64 -1.86
C THR A 245 -11.91 19.39 -2.28
N TYR A 246 -12.00 19.73 -3.56
CA TYR A 246 -13.16 20.36 -4.17
C TYR A 246 -13.80 19.41 -5.17
N ASN A 247 -15.12 19.28 -5.14
CA ASN A 247 -15.86 18.52 -6.14
C ASN A 247 -15.53 19.03 -7.56
N THR A 248 -15.14 18.13 -8.46
CA THR A 248 -14.83 18.44 -9.88
C THR A 248 -15.80 17.78 -10.85
N GLY A 249 -16.90 17.21 -10.37
CA GLY A 249 -17.99 16.68 -11.18
C GLY A 249 -18.81 17.79 -11.86
N ASP A 250 -19.87 17.42 -12.56
CA ASP A 250 -20.67 18.33 -13.41
C ASP A 250 -21.29 19.52 -12.64
N SER A 251 -21.55 19.35 -11.34
CA SER A 251 -22.03 20.39 -10.42
C SER A 251 -20.97 20.89 -9.44
N GLY A 252 -19.70 20.57 -9.71
CA GLY A 252 -18.57 20.80 -8.82
C GLY A 252 -18.09 22.25 -8.78
N LEU A 253 -17.40 22.59 -7.70
CA LEU A 253 -16.86 23.92 -7.42
C LEU A 253 -15.34 24.00 -7.67
N GLY A 254 -14.68 22.93 -8.14
CA GLY A 254 -13.23 22.91 -8.33
C GLY A 254 -12.70 24.11 -9.11
N TYR A 255 -13.36 24.49 -10.20
CA TYR A 255 -12.91 25.60 -11.05
C TYR A 255 -12.97 26.96 -10.35
N THR A 256 -13.89 27.19 -9.41
CA THR A 256 -13.96 28.46 -8.65
C THR A 256 -12.83 28.57 -7.64
N HIS A 257 -12.23 27.44 -7.25
CA HIS A 257 -11.06 27.35 -6.37
C HIS A 257 -9.74 27.13 -7.14
N GLY A 258 -9.76 27.29 -8.47
CA GLY A 258 -8.57 27.16 -9.31
C GLY A 258 -8.13 25.72 -9.61
N ILE A 259 -9.02 24.74 -9.40
CA ILE A 259 -8.82 23.33 -9.77
C ILE A 259 -9.45 23.08 -11.14
N PHE A 260 -8.61 22.82 -12.13
CA PHE A 260 -9.04 22.59 -13.52
C PHE A 260 -8.88 21.13 -13.97
N GLN A 261 -8.26 20.30 -13.13
CA GLN A 261 -8.14 18.87 -13.29
C GLN A 261 -9.37 18.17 -12.70
N ASN A 262 -9.71 16.98 -13.20
CA ASN A 262 -10.83 16.20 -12.69
C ASN A 262 -10.41 15.29 -11.52
N LEU A 263 -10.16 15.89 -10.36
CA LEU A 263 -9.55 15.23 -9.20
C LEU A 263 -10.55 14.56 -8.26
N CYS A 264 -11.79 15.07 -8.21
CA CYS A 264 -12.88 14.56 -7.37
C CYS A 264 -14.21 14.59 -8.16
N PRO A 265 -14.34 13.80 -9.25
CA PRO A 265 -15.61 13.69 -9.98
C PRO A 265 -16.70 13.01 -9.15
N ASP A 266 -16.29 12.09 -8.27
CA ASP A 266 -17.14 11.34 -7.38
C ASP A 266 -16.61 11.48 -5.93
N PRO A 267 -17.35 12.16 -5.05
CA PRO A 267 -16.93 12.39 -3.67
C PRO A 267 -16.80 11.11 -2.86
N GLU A 268 -17.71 10.14 -3.02
CA GLU A 268 -17.68 8.92 -2.24
C GLU A 268 -16.49 8.04 -2.62
N GLU A 269 -16.19 7.97 -3.92
CA GLU A 269 -15.00 7.27 -4.41
C GLU A 269 -13.70 7.96 -3.96
N PHE A 270 -13.67 9.29 -3.91
CA PHE A 270 -12.54 10.04 -3.34
C PHE A 270 -12.32 9.65 -1.88
N VAL A 271 -13.39 9.64 -1.08
CA VAL A 271 -13.32 9.27 0.34
C VAL A 271 -12.85 7.83 0.52
N ARG A 272 -13.44 6.87 -0.22
CA ARG A 272 -13.05 5.45 -0.13
C ARG A 272 -11.57 5.24 -0.40
N LYS A 273 -11.04 5.83 -1.48
CA LYS A 273 -9.62 5.72 -1.82
C LYS A 273 -8.72 6.42 -0.80
N GLY A 274 -9.09 7.62 -0.37
CA GLY A 274 -8.33 8.38 0.62
C GLY A 274 -8.25 7.64 1.95
N LEU A 275 -9.38 7.15 2.48
CA LEU A 275 -9.40 6.36 3.71
C LEU A 275 -8.64 5.05 3.56
N LEU A 276 -8.76 4.35 2.44
CA LEU A 276 -8.00 3.13 2.18
C LEU A 276 -6.50 3.39 2.20
N PHE A 277 -6.04 4.52 1.66
CA PHE A 277 -4.64 4.91 1.70
C PHE A 277 -4.17 5.26 3.11
N LEU A 278 -4.89 6.15 3.81
CA LEU A 278 -4.51 6.59 5.15
C LEU A 278 -4.51 5.43 6.15
N LYS A 279 -5.56 4.59 6.16
CA LYS A 279 -5.64 3.37 6.99
C LYS A 279 -4.68 2.27 6.53
N GLY A 280 -4.45 2.15 5.23
CA GLY A 280 -3.51 1.19 4.66
C GLY A 280 -2.05 1.50 5.03
N SER A 281 -1.74 2.76 5.34
CA SER A 281 -0.43 3.21 5.80
C SER A 281 -0.25 2.99 7.30
N GLU A 282 -1.31 3.07 8.11
CA GLU A 282 -1.31 2.58 9.51
C GLU A 282 -0.97 1.08 9.59
N TYR A 283 -1.42 0.29 8.61
CA TYR A 283 -1.08 -1.13 8.50
C TYR A 283 0.40 -1.39 8.18
N LYS A 284 1.13 -0.38 7.65
CA LYS A 284 2.56 -0.49 7.33
C LYS A 284 3.47 -0.10 8.50
N GLU A 285 3.05 0.79 9.40
CA GLU A 285 3.92 1.34 10.46
C GLU A 285 3.36 1.23 11.89
N GLY A 286 2.14 0.72 12.06
CA GLY A 286 1.56 0.43 13.35
C GLY A 286 2.08 -0.89 13.96
N LYS A 287 2.95 -0.80 14.96
CA LYS A 287 2.86 -1.72 16.11
C LYS A 287 1.44 -1.61 16.67
N ILE A 288 0.54 -2.44 16.18
CA ILE A 288 -0.80 -2.56 16.74
C ILE A 288 -0.66 -3.27 18.09
N ALA A 289 -0.62 -2.47 19.15
CA ALA A 289 -1.22 -2.88 20.40
C ALA A 289 -2.74 -2.96 20.20
N SER A 290 -3.24 -4.12 19.76
CA SER A 290 -4.63 -4.52 19.97
C SER A 290 -4.74 -6.04 20.00
N SER A 291 -4.80 -6.58 21.21
CA SER A 291 -5.71 -7.65 21.66
C SER A 291 -5.97 -8.88 20.77
N GLY A 292 -5.06 -9.30 19.91
CA GLY A 292 -5.09 -10.65 19.36
C GLY A 292 -4.82 -11.64 20.49
N SER A 293 -5.76 -12.54 20.82
CA SER A 293 -5.38 -13.70 21.61
C SER A 293 -4.43 -14.52 20.74
N GLN A 294 -3.15 -14.58 21.09
CA GLN A 294 -2.19 -15.48 20.44
C GLN A 294 -2.65 -16.93 20.68
N SER A 295 -3.52 -17.44 19.82
CA SER A 295 -4.17 -18.74 20.00
C SER A 295 -3.78 -19.74 18.92
N LYS A 296 -3.47 -19.27 17.71
CA LYS A 296 -3.24 -20.12 16.53
C LYS A 296 -1.80 -20.64 16.42
N SER A 297 -1.60 -21.69 15.65
CA SER A 297 -0.29 -22.29 15.38
C SER A 297 -0.02 -22.34 13.87
N PHE A 298 1.21 -22.02 13.44
CA PHE A 298 1.63 -21.99 12.04
C PHE A 298 2.70 -23.04 11.73
N VAL A 299 2.54 -23.77 10.60
CA VAL A 299 3.55 -24.73 10.09
C VAL A 299 3.93 -24.40 8.65
N GLY A 300 5.23 -24.30 8.37
CA GLY A 300 5.78 -24.07 7.04
C GLY A 300 6.62 -25.21 6.50
N PHE A 301 6.51 -25.53 5.21
CA PHE A 301 7.37 -26.49 4.52
C PHE A 301 8.27 -25.81 3.49
N GLY A 302 9.60 -26.01 3.65
CA GLY A 302 10.66 -25.34 2.91
C GLY A 302 11.00 -23.99 3.54
N PHE A 303 12.28 -23.60 3.60
CA PHE A 303 12.70 -22.35 4.23
C PHE A 303 13.40 -21.38 3.27
N GLY A 304 12.84 -21.27 2.06
CA GLY A 304 13.25 -20.31 1.04
C GLY A 304 12.66 -18.91 1.22
N ALA A 305 12.90 -18.04 0.25
CA ALA A 305 12.49 -16.62 0.30
C ALA A 305 10.97 -16.40 0.42
N ILE A 306 10.15 -17.24 -0.25
CA ILE A 306 8.69 -17.15 -0.15
C ILE A 306 8.20 -17.68 1.21
N GLN A 307 8.74 -18.77 1.75
CA GLN A 307 8.29 -19.22 3.05
C GLN A 307 8.63 -18.21 4.14
N SER A 308 9.88 -17.76 4.18
CA SER A 308 10.40 -16.89 5.25
C SER A 308 9.90 -15.45 5.12
N GLY A 309 10.01 -14.84 3.93
CA GLY A 309 9.70 -13.42 3.67
C GLY A 309 8.28 -13.15 3.18
N LEU A 310 7.39 -14.15 3.20
CA LEU A 310 5.96 -13.95 2.97
C LEU A 310 5.15 -14.72 4.01
N PHE A 311 5.10 -16.05 3.98
CA PHE A 311 4.17 -16.76 4.88
C PHE A 311 4.53 -16.64 6.35
N LEU A 312 5.77 -16.96 6.73
CA LEU A 312 6.23 -16.86 8.11
C LEU A 312 6.24 -15.41 8.60
N TYR A 313 6.74 -14.50 7.77
CA TYR A 313 6.77 -13.06 8.08
C TYR A 313 5.35 -12.52 8.33
N GLU A 314 4.40 -12.75 7.43
CA GLU A 314 3.02 -12.28 7.61
C GLU A 314 2.29 -12.98 8.76
N ALA A 315 2.60 -14.26 9.02
CA ALA A 315 2.12 -14.93 10.22
C ALA A 315 2.59 -14.22 11.50
N MET A 316 3.86 -13.82 11.58
CA MET A 316 4.38 -13.05 12.71
C MET A 316 3.80 -11.65 12.81
N CYS A 317 3.75 -10.90 11.69
CA CYS A 317 3.18 -9.55 11.64
C CYS A 317 1.70 -9.53 12.05
N SER A 318 0.96 -10.61 11.81
CA SER A 318 -0.44 -10.70 12.20
C SER A 318 -0.69 -10.72 13.72
N ASN A 319 0.33 -11.12 14.51
CA ASN A 319 0.24 -11.35 15.95
C ASN A 319 -0.91 -12.29 16.40
N ASN A 320 -1.43 -13.13 15.50
CA ASN A 320 -2.51 -14.07 15.78
C ASN A 320 -2.02 -15.48 16.16
N PHE A 321 -0.72 -15.74 16.00
CA PHE A 321 -0.10 -17.04 16.20
C PHE A 321 0.79 -17.06 17.45
N LYS A 322 0.73 -18.16 18.20
CA LYS A 322 1.56 -18.42 19.39
C LYS A 322 2.78 -19.29 19.10
N SER A 323 2.77 -20.04 18.00
CA SER A 323 3.85 -20.96 17.62
C SER A 323 4.10 -20.94 16.11
N PHE A 324 5.38 -21.07 15.77
CA PHE A 324 5.87 -21.07 14.39
C PHE A 324 6.83 -22.25 14.21
N VAL A 325 6.44 -23.21 13.38
CA VAL A 325 7.23 -24.41 13.10
C VAL A 325 7.58 -24.47 11.62
N ILE A 326 8.84 -24.73 11.28
CA ILE A 326 9.32 -24.80 9.89
C ILE A 326 10.03 -26.13 9.64
N ALA A 327 9.69 -26.79 8.54
CA ALA A 327 10.41 -27.95 8.00
C ALA A 327 11.44 -27.50 6.96
N GLU A 328 12.70 -27.88 7.14
CA GLU A 328 13.80 -27.57 6.21
C GLU A 328 14.76 -28.76 6.11
N ILE A 329 15.16 -29.14 4.90
CA ILE A 329 15.99 -30.33 4.66
C ILE A 329 17.49 -30.03 4.74
N ASP A 330 17.91 -28.78 4.54
CA ASP A 330 19.32 -28.37 4.62
C ASP A 330 19.79 -28.40 6.08
N PRO A 331 20.61 -29.40 6.49
CA PRO A 331 21.04 -29.54 7.88
C PRO A 331 21.89 -28.37 8.35
N ALA A 332 22.63 -27.70 7.46
CA ALA A 332 23.41 -26.52 7.84
C ALA A 332 22.47 -25.37 8.22
N LEU A 333 21.41 -25.16 7.43
CA LEU A 333 20.38 -24.14 7.71
C LEU A 333 19.61 -24.41 9.00
N VAL A 334 19.20 -25.65 9.21
CA VAL A 334 18.52 -26.06 10.45
C VAL A 334 19.40 -25.79 11.67
N ASN A 335 20.67 -26.20 11.62
CA ASN A 335 21.59 -26.00 12.74
C ASN A 335 21.89 -24.52 13.01
N ALA A 336 22.14 -23.73 11.97
CA ALA A 336 22.45 -22.31 12.13
C ALA A 336 21.30 -21.51 12.75
N VAL A 337 20.06 -21.81 12.37
CA VAL A 337 18.87 -21.15 12.94
C VAL A 337 18.66 -21.60 14.39
N ARG A 338 18.87 -22.89 14.72
CA ARG A 338 18.82 -23.40 16.09
C ARG A 338 19.88 -22.75 16.98
N ASN A 339 21.12 -22.65 16.50
CA ASN A 339 22.22 -21.97 17.19
C ASN A 339 21.92 -20.48 17.44
N SER A 340 21.15 -19.86 16.54
CA SER A 340 20.66 -18.48 16.66
C SER A 340 19.41 -18.36 17.56
N GLY A 341 19.09 -19.38 18.36
CA GLY A 341 17.93 -19.39 19.26
C GLY A 341 16.58 -19.41 18.53
N GLY A 342 16.55 -19.91 17.29
CA GLY A 342 15.36 -19.88 16.44
C GLY A 342 15.09 -18.53 15.77
N PHE A 343 16.03 -17.59 15.81
CA PHE A 343 15.89 -16.31 15.11
C PHE A 343 16.63 -16.32 13.77
N CYS A 344 16.09 -15.61 12.79
CA CYS A 344 16.78 -15.29 11.56
C CYS A 344 16.34 -13.91 11.04
N GLN A 345 16.95 -13.49 9.94
CA GLN A 345 16.73 -12.19 9.33
C GLN A 345 16.25 -12.32 7.89
N ILE A 346 15.39 -11.39 7.48
CA ILE A 346 15.02 -11.16 6.09
C ILE A 346 15.24 -9.70 5.75
N ASN A 347 15.44 -9.41 4.47
CA ASN A 347 15.61 -8.06 3.96
C ASN A 347 14.40 -7.75 3.06
N VAL A 348 13.76 -6.61 3.29
CA VAL A 348 12.55 -6.18 2.56
C VAL A 348 12.90 -4.95 1.72
N ALA A 349 12.84 -5.10 0.39
CA ALA A 349 13.05 -4.03 -0.56
C ALA A 349 11.77 -3.20 -0.72
N HIS A 350 11.81 -1.97 -0.25
CA HIS A 350 10.80 -0.93 -0.43
C HIS A 350 11.08 -0.13 -1.71
N THR A 351 10.28 0.92 -1.96
CA THR A 351 10.51 1.84 -3.07
C THR A 351 11.64 2.84 -2.79
N ASN A 352 12.01 3.06 -1.53
CA ASN A 352 12.95 4.08 -1.06
C ASN A 352 14.16 3.50 -0.27
N GLY A 353 14.19 2.20 -0.02
CA GLY A 353 15.27 1.58 0.74
C GLY A 353 15.05 0.09 0.97
N ILE A 354 15.92 -0.50 1.79
CA ILE A 354 15.81 -1.87 2.27
C ILE A 354 15.69 -1.83 3.78
N SER A 355 14.63 -2.44 4.33
CA SER A 355 14.56 -2.72 5.76
C SER A 355 15.09 -4.12 6.05
N THR A 356 15.54 -4.34 7.28
CA THR A 356 15.90 -5.66 7.77
C THR A 356 14.94 -6.02 8.88
N GLU A 357 14.26 -7.15 8.72
CA GLU A 357 13.31 -7.66 9.69
C GLU A 357 13.87 -8.90 10.37
N ARG A 358 13.78 -8.92 11.70
CA ARG A 358 14.13 -10.10 12.49
C ARG A 358 12.88 -10.96 12.68
N ILE A 359 12.94 -12.21 12.22
CA ILE A 359 11.85 -13.18 12.37
C ILE A 359 12.26 -14.28 13.37
N GLY A 360 11.35 -14.61 14.28
CA GLY A 360 11.55 -15.62 15.32
C GLY A 360 11.03 -15.20 16.69
N PRO A 361 11.11 -16.09 17.71
CA PRO A 361 11.73 -17.40 17.62
C PRO A 361 10.85 -18.41 16.85
N ILE A 362 11.47 -19.22 16.00
CA ILE A 362 10.83 -20.36 15.33
C ILE A 362 11.42 -21.69 15.81
N GLN A 363 10.61 -22.75 15.71
CA GLN A 363 11.09 -24.12 15.82
C GLN A 363 11.35 -24.65 14.42
N ILE A 364 12.60 -24.98 14.11
CA ILE A 364 12.98 -25.51 12.80
C ILE A 364 13.42 -26.97 12.92
N PHE A 365 12.93 -27.83 12.03
CA PHE A 365 13.11 -29.28 12.08
C PHE A 365 13.50 -29.85 10.72
N ASN A 366 14.45 -30.80 10.72
CA ASN A 366 14.82 -31.53 9.52
C ASN A 366 14.00 -32.82 9.36
N PRO A 367 13.12 -32.94 8.35
CA PRO A 367 12.26 -34.11 8.21
C PRO A 367 13.03 -35.43 7.96
N ASN A 368 14.29 -35.35 7.52
CA ASN A 368 15.15 -36.52 7.36
C ASN A 368 15.67 -37.08 8.70
N VAL A 369 15.58 -36.31 9.79
CA VAL A 369 15.90 -36.75 11.16
C VAL A 369 14.61 -37.28 11.80
N ALA A 370 14.66 -38.48 12.37
CA ALA A 370 13.47 -39.19 12.85
C ALA A 370 12.76 -38.45 13.99
N GLU A 371 13.51 -37.91 14.95
CA GLU A 371 12.98 -37.16 16.09
C GLU A 371 12.32 -35.85 15.63
N ASP A 372 13.00 -35.11 14.75
CA ASP A 372 12.49 -33.88 14.13
C ASP A 372 11.21 -34.14 13.33
N ARG A 373 11.17 -35.25 12.58
CA ARG A 373 9.99 -35.67 11.82
C ARG A 373 8.79 -35.92 12.72
N LEU A 374 8.97 -36.54 13.88
CA LEU A 374 7.89 -36.74 14.85
C LEU A 374 7.36 -35.40 15.39
N LEU A 375 8.25 -34.43 15.64
CA LEU A 375 7.87 -33.09 16.07
C LEU A 375 7.10 -32.35 14.98
N LEU A 376 7.50 -32.47 13.71
CA LEU A 376 6.76 -31.92 12.57
C LEU A 376 5.37 -32.54 12.44
N ILE A 377 5.24 -33.86 12.57
CA ILE A 377 3.95 -34.55 12.51
C ILE A 377 3.01 -34.02 13.61
N ASN A 378 3.52 -33.85 14.84
CA ASN A 378 2.71 -33.32 15.95
C ASN A 378 2.34 -31.85 15.71
N ALA A 379 3.28 -31.04 15.19
CA ALA A 379 3.00 -29.65 14.85
C ALA A 379 1.91 -29.53 13.78
N VAL A 380 1.92 -30.39 12.75
CA VAL A 380 0.85 -30.46 11.74
C VAL A 380 -0.50 -30.81 12.37
N ALA A 381 -0.53 -31.76 13.31
CA ALA A 381 -1.75 -32.14 14.01
C ALA A 381 -2.39 -30.96 14.76
N GLU A 382 -1.55 -30.07 15.31
CA GLU A 382 -1.98 -28.90 16.10
C GLU A 382 -2.20 -27.62 15.27
N ALA A 383 -1.59 -27.48 14.09
CA ALA A 383 -1.57 -26.25 13.32
C ALA A 383 -2.95 -25.79 12.83
N ASP A 384 -3.25 -24.50 12.90
CA ASP A 384 -4.44 -23.90 12.28
C ASP A 384 -4.20 -23.57 10.80
N GLU A 385 -2.99 -23.09 10.51
CA GLU A 385 -2.59 -22.69 9.17
C GLU A 385 -1.24 -23.28 8.81
N LEU A 386 -1.19 -23.85 7.62
CA LEU A 386 0.03 -24.43 7.06
C LEU A 386 0.36 -23.77 5.73
N ALA A 387 1.63 -23.75 5.35
CA ALA A 387 2.05 -23.30 4.02
C ALA A 387 3.15 -24.20 3.47
N THR A 388 3.11 -24.46 2.15
CA THR A 388 4.20 -25.10 1.42
C THR A 388 4.78 -24.12 0.42
N ALA A 389 6.10 -23.91 0.43
CA ALA A 389 6.78 -23.09 -0.59
C ALA A 389 8.07 -23.81 -1.03
N LEU A 390 7.90 -24.84 -1.85
CA LEU A 390 8.94 -25.71 -2.38
C LEU A 390 9.38 -25.24 -3.78
N PRO A 391 10.38 -25.90 -4.40
CA PRO A 391 10.79 -25.53 -5.75
C PRO A 391 9.76 -25.90 -6.84
N SER A 392 8.92 -26.92 -6.60
CA SER A 392 7.82 -27.33 -7.48
C SER A 392 6.96 -28.41 -6.83
N VAL A 393 5.76 -28.63 -7.38
CA VAL A 393 4.85 -29.73 -6.99
C VAL A 393 5.50 -31.13 -7.03
N SER A 394 6.57 -31.32 -7.80
CA SER A 394 7.29 -32.60 -7.86
C SER A 394 8.01 -32.97 -6.54
N PHE A 395 8.11 -32.03 -5.59
CA PHE A 395 8.74 -32.25 -4.29
C PHE A 395 7.77 -32.68 -3.19
N PHE A 396 6.46 -32.62 -3.41
CA PHE A 396 5.47 -32.98 -2.39
C PHE A 396 5.67 -34.41 -1.85
N ASP A 397 5.96 -35.37 -2.73
CA ASP A 397 6.13 -36.78 -2.39
C ASP A 397 7.60 -37.26 -2.48
N LYS A 398 8.56 -36.34 -2.46
CA LYS A 398 9.99 -36.72 -2.42
C LYS A 398 10.45 -36.90 -0.98
N GLY A 399 11.24 -37.95 -0.73
CA GLY A 399 11.87 -38.20 0.57
C GLY A 399 11.29 -39.38 1.35
N GLY A 400 10.39 -40.19 0.78
CA GLY A 400 9.78 -41.32 1.49
C GLY A 400 9.05 -40.83 2.74
N GLU A 401 9.34 -41.40 3.91
CA GLU A 401 8.75 -40.96 5.18
C GLU A 401 8.96 -39.47 5.48
N ALA A 402 10.04 -38.86 4.96
CA ALA A 402 10.34 -37.44 5.13
C ALA A 402 9.60 -36.52 4.15
N SER A 403 8.75 -37.07 3.27
CA SER A 403 8.00 -36.27 2.31
C SER A 403 6.94 -35.40 2.99
N VAL A 404 6.61 -34.27 2.37
CA VAL A 404 5.54 -33.38 2.84
C VAL A 404 4.22 -34.13 2.90
N VAL A 405 3.94 -34.97 1.91
CA VAL A 405 2.75 -35.84 1.85
C VAL A 405 2.66 -36.78 3.06
N ASN A 406 3.76 -37.45 3.42
CA ASN A 406 3.76 -38.37 4.56
C ASN A 406 3.62 -37.63 5.89
N ILE A 407 4.31 -36.50 6.07
CA ILE A 407 4.20 -35.71 7.30
C ILE A 407 2.79 -35.13 7.46
N LEU A 408 2.20 -34.61 6.38
CA LEU A 408 0.83 -34.10 6.39
C LEU A 408 -0.18 -35.21 6.71
N SER A 409 -0.09 -36.35 6.01
CA SER A 409 -1.02 -37.47 6.23
C SER A 409 -0.94 -38.03 7.66
N GLU A 410 0.26 -38.24 8.20
CA GLU A 410 0.43 -38.69 9.60
C GLU A 410 -0.02 -37.63 10.61
N GLY A 411 0.20 -36.34 10.33
CA GLY A 411 -0.29 -35.26 11.18
C GLY A 411 -1.81 -35.17 11.19
N PHE A 412 -2.46 -35.33 10.03
CA PHE A 412 -3.92 -35.31 9.92
C PHE A 412 -4.58 -36.53 10.57
N LYS A 413 -3.93 -37.71 10.57
CA LYS A 413 -4.40 -38.87 11.34
C LYS A 413 -4.44 -38.62 12.86
N LYS A 414 -3.56 -37.74 13.36
CA LYS A 414 -3.47 -37.36 14.78
C LYS A 414 -4.28 -36.12 15.14
N ALA A 415 -4.73 -35.34 14.15
CA ALA A 415 -5.45 -34.11 14.40
C ALA A 415 -6.82 -34.39 15.04
N ASP A 416 -7.24 -33.49 15.93
CA ASP A 416 -8.62 -33.48 16.41
C ASP A 416 -9.58 -33.29 15.23
N THR A 417 -10.60 -34.14 15.15
CA THR A 417 -11.59 -34.11 14.07
C THR A 417 -12.36 -32.79 14.00
N ASP A 418 -12.49 -32.06 15.11
CA ASP A 418 -13.21 -30.78 15.16
C ASP A 418 -12.32 -29.57 14.79
N CYS A 419 -11.00 -29.76 14.71
CA CYS A 419 -10.06 -28.70 14.35
C CYS A 419 -10.12 -28.39 12.85
N ARG A 420 -10.41 -27.13 12.53
CA ARG A 420 -10.38 -26.61 11.16
C ARG A 420 -8.98 -26.14 10.80
N LYS A 421 -8.52 -26.49 9.60
CA LYS A 421 -7.17 -26.16 9.12
C LYS A 421 -7.19 -25.75 7.66
N ILE A 422 -6.34 -24.79 7.30
CA ILE A 422 -6.08 -24.47 5.89
C ILE A 422 -4.61 -24.65 5.55
N ILE A 423 -4.35 -25.02 4.30
CA ILE A 423 -3.00 -25.16 3.76
C ILE A 423 -2.86 -24.24 2.55
N TYR A 424 -2.00 -23.22 2.65
CA TYR A 424 -1.58 -22.40 1.52
C TYR A 424 -0.58 -23.18 0.68
N VAL A 425 -0.98 -23.61 -0.51
CA VAL A 425 -0.10 -24.37 -1.40
C VAL A 425 0.54 -23.40 -2.39
N ALA A 426 1.79 -23.02 -2.10
CA ALA A 426 2.47 -21.88 -2.70
C ALA A 426 3.46 -22.23 -3.82
N GLU A 427 3.20 -23.32 -4.53
CA GLU A 427 3.99 -23.70 -5.69
C GLU A 427 3.56 -22.90 -6.92
N ASN A 428 4.48 -22.65 -7.84
CA ASN A 428 4.16 -21.98 -9.11
C ASN A 428 3.46 -22.94 -10.10
N HIS A 429 2.26 -23.39 -9.74
CA HIS A 429 1.40 -24.30 -10.50
C HIS A 429 -0.07 -23.98 -10.22
N ASN A 430 -0.91 -23.95 -11.25
CA ASN A 430 -2.35 -23.62 -11.18
C ASN A 430 -3.25 -24.68 -10.52
N GLN A 431 -2.66 -25.77 -10.04
CA GLN A 431 -3.36 -26.92 -9.46
C GLN A 431 -2.54 -27.51 -8.30
N ALA A 432 -1.70 -26.67 -7.68
CA ALA A 432 -0.79 -27.14 -6.65
C ALA A 432 -1.56 -27.76 -5.48
N ALA A 433 -2.67 -27.12 -5.08
CA ALA A 433 -3.53 -27.59 -4.00
C ALA A 433 -4.15 -28.95 -4.30
N GLU A 434 -4.70 -29.13 -5.50
CA GLU A 434 -5.33 -30.38 -5.94
C GLU A 434 -4.29 -31.51 -6.02
N ILE A 435 -3.10 -31.22 -6.55
CA ILE A 435 -2.01 -32.21 -6.65
C ILE A 435 -1.58 -32.65 -5.25
N LEU A 436 -1.39 -31.71 -4.32
CA LEU A 436 -1.01 -32.03 -2.94
C LEU A 436 -2.12 -32.82 -2.23
N GLN A 437 -3.38 -32.37 -2.36
CA GLN A 437 -4.52 -33.03 -1.76
C GLN A 437 -4.66 -34.48 -2.26
N ALA A 438 -4.56 -34.70 -3.58
CA ALA A 438 -4.65 -36.04 -4.16
C ALA A 438 -3.52 -36.97 -3.66
N ALA A 439 -2.30 -36.44 -3.52
CA ALA A 439 -1.18 -37.19 -2.96
C ALA A 439 -1.40 -37.53 -1.48
N VAL A 440 -1.92 -36.60 -0.68
CA VAL A 440 -2.26 -36.82 0.73
C VAL A 440 -3.40 -37.83 0.89
N VAL A 441 -4.47 -37.75 0.09
CA VAL A 441 -5.57 -38.75 0.08
C VAL A 441 -5.02 -40.15 -0.21
N LYS A 442 -4.13 -40.27 -1.20
CA LYS A 442 -3.50 -41.55 -1.53
C LYS A 442 -2.67 -42.10 -0.36
N ALA A 443 -1.94 -41.25 0.36
CA ALA A 443 -1.15 -41.65 1.53
C ALA A 443 -2.01 -41.97 2.77
N LEU A 444 -3.13 -41.27 2.96
CA LEU A 444 -4.09 -41.54 4.03
C LEU A 444 -4.85 -42.85 3.81
N GLY A 445 -5.11 -43.24 2.55
CA GLY A 445 -5.97 -44.35 2.18
C GLY A 445 -7.47 -44.05 2.33
N THR A 446 -7.82 -42.79 2.59
CA THR A 446 -9.18 -42.27 2.75
C THR A 446 -9.22 -40.79 2.36
N GLU A 447 -10.41 -40.24 2.16
CA GLU A 447 -10.62 -38.82 1.96
C GLU A 447 -10.09 -37.99 3.15
N VAL A 448 -9.61 -36.78 2.84
CA VAL A 448 -9.22 -35.80 3.86
C VAL A 448 -10.47 -35.30 4.60
N SER A 449 -10.34 -35.06 5.92
CA SER A 449 -11.43 -34.48 6.73
C SER A 449 -12.01 -33.22 6.09
N SER A 450 -13.33 -33.06 6.13
CA SER A 450 -14.02 -31.87 5.62
C SER A 450 -13.66 -30.58 6.36
N ASN A 451 -12.95 -30.67 7.49
CA ASN A 451 -12.43 -29.54 8.24
C ASN A 451 -11.04 -29.08 7.77
N ILE A 452 -10.44 -29.74 6.78
CA ILE A 452 -9.12 -29.40 6.23
C ILE A 452 -9.28 -28.97 4.77
N GLN A 453 -8.78 -27.78 4.43
CA GLN A 453 -8.86 -27.25 3.07
C GLN A 453 -7.49 -26.87 2.50
N PHE A 454 -7.20 -27.36 1.29
CA PHE A 454 -6.02 -26.94 0.52
C PHE A 454 -6.40 -25.74 -0.35
N LEU A 455 -5.54 -24.72 -0.37
CA LEU A 455 -5.79 -23.47 -1.07
C LEU A 455 -4.73 -23.25 -2.14
N ASN A 456 -5.17 -23.02 -3.38
CA ASN A 456 -4.28 -22.51 -4.42
C ASN A 456 -3.93 -21.05 -4.12
N THR A 457 -2.77 -20.61 -4.61
CA THR A 457 -2.28 -19.26 -4.37
C THR A 457 -1.74 -18.63 -5.65
N VAL A 458 -1.93 -17.32 -5.78
CA VAL A 458 -1.35 -16.51 -6.86
C VAL A 458 -0.35 -15.53 -6.26
N ILE A 459 0.91 -15.95 -6.24
CA ILE A 459 1.98 -15.17 -5.63
C ILE A 459 2.66 -14.31 -6.69
N GLY A 460 2.41 -13.00 -6.64
CA GLY A 460 3.05 -12.00 -7.47
C GLY A 460 4.27 -11.35 -6.83
N LYS A 461 4.89 -11.95 -5.81
CA LYS A 461 6.01 -11.37 -5.05
C LYS A 461 7.37 -11.68 -5.69
N MET A 462 8.17 -10.64 -5.94
CA MET A 462 9.57 -10.72 -6.33
C MET A 462 10.43 -11.02 -5.11
N SER A 463 11.25 -12.06 -5.24
CA SER A 463 12.08 -12.56 -4.15
C SER A 463 13.31 -13.28 -4.68
N GLY A 464 14.36 -13.33 -3.87
CA GLY A 464 15.59 -14.04 -4.16
C GLY A 464 16.37 -14.42 -2.91
N ILE A 465 17.32 -15.32 -3.11
CA ILE A 465 18.38 -15.60 -2.13
C ILE A 465 19.67 -15.05 -2.74
N VAL A 466 20.31 -14.13 -2.03
CA VAL A 466 21.59 -13.53 -2.44
C VAL A 466 22.70 -14.23 -1.68
N THR A 467 23.58 -14.91 -2.40
CA THR A 467 24.72 -15.64 -1.82
C THR A 467 26.07 -15.00 -2.14
N ASP A 468 26.10 -14.06 -3.08
CA ASP A 468 27.32 -13.32 -3.44
C ASP A 468 27.60 -12.24 -2.40
N GLU A 469 28.79 -12.28 -1.79
CA GLU A 469 29.16 -11.40 -0.68
C GLU A 469 29.30 -9.93 -1.14
N GLU A 470 29.79 -9.70 -2.34
CA GLU A 470 29.94 -8.34 -2.88
C GLU A 470 28.57 -7.73 -3.22
N GLU A 471 27.64 -8.53 -3.73
CA GLU A 471 26.26 -8.12 -3.91
C GLU A 471 25.55 -7.83 -2.58
N GLN A 472 25.78 -8.65 -1.55
CA GLN A 472 25.26 -8.39 -0.20
C GLN A 472 25.76 -7.06 0.36
N LYS A 473 27.08 -6.80 0.28
CA LYS A 473 27.69 -5.53 0.71
C LYS A 473 27.15 -4.34 -0.09
N ARG A 474 27.04 -4.49 -1.42
CA ARG A 474 26.53 -3.45 -2.31
C ARG A 474 25.09 -3.04 -1.98
N LEU A 475 24.27 -4.02 -1.61
CA LEU A 475 22.87 -3.80 -1.22
C LEU A 475 22.72 -3.41 0.27
N GLY A 476 23.75 -3.55 1.09
CA GLY A 476 23.65 -3.36 2.53
C GLY A 476 22.71 -4.37 3.21
N ILE A 477 22.55 -5.55 2.61
CA ILE A 477 21.68 -6.62 3.14
C ILE A 477 22.46 -7.57 4.02
N ILE A 478 21.75 -8.20 4.95
CA ILE A 478 22.36 -9.13 5.90
C ILE A 478 21.86 -10.56 5.69
N THR A 479 22.69 -11.50 6.10
CA THR A 479 22.41 -12.93 5.98
C THR A 479 21.34 -13.38 6.97
N MET A 480 20.67 -14.50 6.68
CA MET A 480 19.63 -15.05 7.55
C MET A 480 20.13 -15.29 8.98
N THR A 481 21.36 -15.79 9.10
CA THR A 481 22.07 -15.99 10.35
C THR A 481 23.55 -15.65 10.13
N PRO A 482 24.32 -15.37 11.20
CA PRO A 482 25.77 -15.15 11.07
C PRO A 482 26.55 -16.34 10.52
N GLU A 483 26.00 -17.57 10.64
CA GLU A 483 26.70 -18.81 10.25
C GLU A 483 26.51 -19.18 8.77
N ILE A 484 25.55 -18.57 8.07
CA ILE A 484 25.20 -18.96 6.70
C ILE A 484 25.29 -17.77 5.76
N PRO A 485 26.03 -17.86 4.65
CA PRO A 485 26.19 -16.78 3.67
C PRO A 485 24.99 -16.68 2.71
N LYS A 486 23.75 -16.78 3.23
CA LYS A 486 22.50 -16.66 2.45
C LYS A 486 21.72 -15.48 3.01
N ALA A 487 21.53 -14.44 2.21
CA ALA A 487 20.63 -13.33 2.53
C ALA A 487 19.30 -13.53 1.79
N ILE A 488 18.19 -13.40 2.51
CA ILE A 488 16.85 -13.42 1.89
C ILE A 488 16.48 -11.99 1.56
N LEU A 489 16.17 -11.73 0.30
CA LEU A 489 15.72 -10.45 -0.20
C LEU A 489 14.36 -10.61 -0.86
N VAL A 490 13.36 -9.92 -0.34
CA VAL A 490 11.99 -9.93 -0.85
C VAL A 490 11.51 -8.51 -1.07
N GLU A 491 10.60 -8.28 -2.02
CA GLU A 491 9.97 -6.95 -2.13
C GLU A 491 8.94 -6.72 -1.01
N GLU A 492 8.53 -5.47 -0.79
CA GLU A 492 7.50 -5.15 0.20
C GLU A 492 6.09 -5.69 -0.14
N PHE A 493 5.80 -5.96 -1.41
CA PHE A 493 4.48 -6.40 -1.84
C PHE A 493 4.07 -7.74 -1.19
N ASN A 494 2.92 -7.76 -0.52
CA ASN A 494 2.42 -8.90 0.25
C ASN A 494 0.92 -9.22 0.01
N ARG A 495 0.28 -8.56 -0.96
CA ARG A 495 -1.11 -8.86 -1.34
C ARG A 495 -1.16 -10.09 -2.24
N ILE A 496 -1.39 -11.25 -1.64
CA ILE A 496 -1.46 -12.55 -2.32
C ILE A 496 -2.91 -12.95 -2.49
N LEU A 497 -3.24 -13.58 -3.61
CA LEU A 497 -4.58 -14.12 -3.83
C LEU A 497 -4.62 -15.59 -3.45
N LEU A 498 -5.71 -16.04 -2.84
CA LEU A 498 -5.99 -17.43 -2.51
C LEU A 498 -7.38 -17.83 -2.99
N SER A 499 -7.55 -19.13 -3.24
CA SER A 499 -8.87 -19.72 -3.47
C SER A 499 -9.74 -19.50 -2.23
N LYS A 500 -11.03 -19.23 -2.43
CA LYS A 500 -11.98 -18.98 -1.36
C LYS A 500 -12.01 -20.08 -0.31
N ILE A 501 -12.03 -19.68 0.96
CA ILE A 501 -12.18 -20.59 2.09
C ILE A 501 -13.66 -20.92 2.26
N ASN A 502 -13.95 -22.22 2.35
CA ASN A 502 -15.30 -22.76 2.47
C ASN A 502 -15.52 -23.48 3.81
N LEU A 503 -14.63 -23.25 4.79
CA LEU A 503 -14.74 -23.78 6.15
C LEU A 503 -15.61 -22.85 7.01
N PRO A 504 -16.82 -23.26 7.44
CA PRO A 504 -17.72 -22.38 8.19
C PRO A 504 -17.12 -21.91 9.51
N GLY A 505 -17.15 -20.60 9.75
CA GLY A 505 -16.63 -19.98 10.97
C GLY A 505 -15.11 -20.02 11.11
N PHE A 506 -14.37 -20.41 10.05
CA PHE A 506 -12.92 -20.32 10.08
C PHE A 506 -12.46 -18.89 9.81
N GLU A 507 -11.71 -18.33 10.75
CA GLU A 507 -11.03 -17.04 10.59
C GLU A 507 -9.53 -17.24 10.42
N ARG A 508 -8.96 -16.64 9.37
CA ARG A 508 -7.51 -16.61 9.15
C ARG A 508 -6.81 -15.70 10.15
N GLY A 509 -5.71 -16.21 10.70
CA GLY A 509 -4.64 -15.46 11.34
C GLY A 509 -3.87 -14.61 10.33
N ILE A 510 -3.51 -15.11 9.14
CA ILE A 510 -2.89 -14.27 8.09
C ILE A 510 -3.96 -13.50 7.31
N LYS A 511 -4.13 -12.22 7.65
CA LYS A 511 -5.23 -11.38 7.14
C LYS A 511 -4.92 -10.61 5.86
N VAL A 512 -3.64 -10.43 5.50
CA VAL A 512 -3.24 -9.58 4.36
C VAL A 512 -3.56 -10.20 2.99
N PHE A 513 -3.78 -11.51 2.92
CA PHE A 513 -4.10 -12.18 1.66
C PHE A 513 -5.60 -12.10 1.31
N GLU A 514 -5.91 -12.02 0.03
CA GLU A 514 -7.25 -11.80 -0.52
C GLU A 514 -7.84 -13.09 -1.13
N GLU A 515 -9.13 -13.32 -0.88
CA GLU A 515 -9.84 -14.50 -1.39
C GLU A 515 -10.53 -14.21 -2.72
N LYS A 516 -10.41 -15.13 -3.67
CA LYS A 516 -11.15 -15.11 -4.93
C LYS A 516 -11.92 -16.41 -5.09
N SER A 517 -13.13 -16.29 -5.65
CA SER A 517 -13.97 -17.45 -5.98
C SER A 517 -13.39 -18.30 -7.10
N ASP A 518 -12.67 -17.67 -8.03
CA ASP A 518 -11.94 -18.31 -9.12
C ASP A 518 -10.58 -17.61 -9.27
N LEU A 519 -9.49 -18.39 -9.17
CA LEU A 519 -8.14 -17.86 -9.28
C LEU A 519 -7.59 -17.88 -10.71
N LEU A 520 -8.16 -18.69 -11.61
CA LEU A 520 -7.63 -18.87 -12.97
C LEU A 520 -7.45 -17.54 -13.73
N PRO A 521 -8.40 -16.58 -13.67
CA PRO A 521 -8.22 -15.27 -14.30
C PRO A 521 -6.96 -14.55 -13.80
N PHE A 522 -6.70 -14.59 -12.49
CA PHE A 522 -5.59 -13.89 -11.86
C PHE A 522 -4.25 -14.59 -12.06
N GLU A 523 -4.26 -15.93 -12.13
CA GLU A 523 -3.11 -16.72 -12.55
C GLU A 523 -2.68 -16.38 -13.97
N GLU A 524 -3.63 -16.27 -14.90
CA GLU A 524 -3.34 -15.86 -16.26
C GLU A 524 -2.91 -14.39 -16.33
N ALA A 525 -3.48 -13.50 -15.52
CA ALA A 525 -2.99 -12.13 -15.40
C ALA A 525 -1.54 -12.07 -14.91
N LYS A 526 -1.17 -12.95 -13.95
CA LYS A 526 0.22 -13.10 -13.52
C LYS A 526 1.09 -13.73 -14.62
N LEU A 527 0.62 -14.74 -15.34
CA LEU A 527 1.45 -15.43 -16.35
C LEU A 527 1.64 -14.58 -17.62
N TYR A 528 0.55 -14.06 -18.17
CA TYR A 528 0.54 -13.35 -19.45
C TYR A 528 0.66 -11.83 -19.30
N GLY A 529 0.45 -11.29 -18.10
CA GLY A 529 0.78 -9.91 -17.73
C GLY A 529 2.13 -9.84 -17.03
N HIS A 530 2.18 -10.13 -15.73
CA HIS A 530 3.38 -9.99 -14.91
C HIS A 530 4.60 -10.69 -15.53
N ASN A 531 4.57 -12.02 -15.65
CA ASN A 531 5.72 -12.79 -16.09
C ASN A 531 6.14 -12.45 -17.53
N ALA A 532 5.17 -12.19 -18.42
CA ALA A 532 5.41 -11.87 -19.82
C ALA A 532 6.09 -10.51 -19.95
N ILE A 533 5.59 -9.49 -19.27
CA ILE A 533 6.12 -8.13 -19.34
C ILE A 533 7.47 -8.04 -18.63
N HIS A 534 7.65 -8.76 -17.52
CA HIS A 534 8.96 -8.86 -16.88
C HIS A 534 10.01 -9.49 -17.81
N ALA A 535 9.65 -10.57 -18.51
CA ALA A 535 10.52 -11.17 -19.52
C ALA A 535 10.79 -10.21 -20.69
N LEU A 536 9.78 -9.47 -21.15
CA LEU A 536 9.93 -8.47 -22.21
C LEU A 536 10.92 -7.37 -21.82
N ILE A 537 10.81 -6.80 -20.61
CA ILE A 537 11.76 -5.80 -20.12
C ILE A 537 13.16 -6.40 -20.08
N GLY A 538 13.30 -7.63 -19.55
CA GLY A 538 14.59 -8.33 -19.49
C GLY A 538 15.25 -8.52 -20.86
N TYR A 539 14.51 -8.96 -21.88
CA TYR A 539 15.07 -9.14 -23.23
C TYR A 539 15.41 -7.81 -23.92
N LEU A 540 14.59 -6.77 -23.73
CA LEU A 540 14.92 -5.44 -24.23
C LEU A 540 16.16 -4.86 -23.53
N ALA A 541 16.26 -5.03 -22.21
CA ALA A 541 17.40 -4.61 -21.41
C ALA A 541 18.68 -5.34 -21.82
N TYR A 542 18.60 -6.64 -22.08
CA TYR A 542 19.70 -7.43 -22.63
C TYR A 542 20.17 -6.87 -23.99
N LYS A 543 19.25 -6.52 -24.88
CA LYS A 543 19.60 -5.91 -26.18
C LYS A 543 20.26 -4.54 -26.02
N ARG A 544 19.92 -3.78 -24.97
CA ARG A 544 20.55 -2.50 -24.60
C ARG A 544 21.90 -2.67 -23.88
N GLY A 545 22.27 -3.91 -23.49
CA GLY A 545 23.51 -4.19 -22.76
C GLY A 545 23.42 -3.95 -21.25
N TYR A 546 22.22 -3.76 -20.70
CA TYR A 546 22.01 -3.57 -19.27
C TYR A 546 22.22 -4.86 -18.49
N LYS A 547 22.78 -4.74 -17.29
CA LYS A 547 23.04 -5.86 -16.38
C LYS A 547 21.93 -6.05 -15.36
N TYR A 548 21.27 -4.97 -14.95
CA TYR A 548 20.25 -4.95 -13.91
C TYR A 548 18.95 -4.31 -14.39
N MET A 549 17.83 -4.76 -13.84
CA MET A 549 16.50 -4.28 -14.19
C MET A 549 16.30 -2.78 -13.86
N VAL A 550 16.99 -2.27 -12.85
CA VAL A 550 16.99 -0.82 -12.52
C VAL A 550 17.48 0.06 -13.67
N GLU A 551 18.46 -0.42 -14.46
CA GLU A 551 18.95 0.31 -15.63
C GLU A 551 17.85 0.40 -16.70
N ALA A 552 17.08 -0.67 -16.87
CA ALA A 552 15.90 -0.66 -17.73
C ALA A 552 14.82 0.31 -17.21
N GLY A 553 14.64 0.43 -15.90
CA GLY A 553 13.74 1.40 -15.28
C GLY A 553 14.07 2.86 -15.57
N ASN A 554 15.36 3.18 -15.78
CA ASN A 554 15.83 4.51 -16.15
C ASN A 554 15.74 4.79 -17.67
N ASP A 555 15.44 3.77 -18.48
CA ASP A 555 15.28 3.90 -19.93
C ASP A 555 13.82 4.20 -20.29
N ILE A 556 13.52 5.49 -20.48
CA ILE A 556 12.17 6.01 -20.76
C ILE A 556 11.56 5.33 -21.99
N GLU A 557 12.34 5.08 -23.03
CA GLU A 557 11.83 4.48 -24.27
C GLU A 557 11.49 3.00 -24.04
N LEU A 558 12.36 2.26 -23.36
CA LEU A 558 12.13 0.86 -23.01
C LEU A 558 10.90 0.72 -22.11
N MET A 559 10.79 1.54 -21.06
CA MET A 559 9.65 1.49 -20.15
C MET A 559 8.33 1.89 -20.81
N LYS A 560 8.36 2.79 -21.80
CA LYS A 560 7.19 3.09 -22.64
C LYS A 560 6.79 1.86 -23.47
N ILE A 561 7.75 1.16 -24.09
CA ILE A 561 7.46 -0.09 -24.83
C ILE A 561 6.85 -1.13 -23.88
N ALA A 562 7.39 -1.27 -22.67
CA ALA A 562 6.87 -2.21 -21.68
C ALA A 562 5.45 -1.86 -21.25
N LYS A 563 5.18 -0.59 -20.93
CA LYS A 563 3.84 -0.11 -20.56
C LYS A 563 2.84 -0.32 -21.68
N ASP A 564 3.18 0.04 -22.90
CA ASP A 564 2.30 -0.17 -24.05
C ASP A 564 2.05 -1.67 -24.33
N ALA A 565 3.07 -2.53 -24.24
CA ALA A 565 2.89 -3.97 -24.40
C ALA A 565 1.97 -4.54 -23.31
N PHE A 566 2.09 -4.02 -22.09
CA PHE A 566 1.27 -4.44 -20.97
C PHE A 566 -0.19 -4.02 -21.15
N LEU A 567 -0.45 -2.75 -21.46
CA LEU A 567 -1.82 -2.22 -21.54
C LEU A 567 -2.50 -2.58 -22.86
N LEU A 568 -1.81 -2.41 -23.98
CA LEU A 568 -2.41 -2.45 -25.32
C LEU A 568 -2.35 -3.85 -25.95
N GLU A 569 -1.51 -4.77 -25.46
CA GLU A 569 -1.37 -6.12 -26.03
C GLU A 569 -1.82 -7.18 -25.01
N ALA A 570 -1.01 -7.44 -23.98
CA ALA A 570 -1.33 -8.44 -22.96
C ALA A 570 -2.64 -8.13 -22.20
N GLY A 571 -2.77 -6.89 -21.74
CA GLY A 571 -3.92 -6.39 -21.00
C GLY A 571 -5.20 -6.37 -21.83
N ALA A 572 -5.11 -5.96 -23.10
CA ALA A 572 -6.25 -6.04 -24.01
C ALA A 572 -6.76 -7.49 -24.15
N GLY A 573 -5.85 -8.46 -24.29
CA GLY A 573 -6.19 -9.89 -24.32
C GLY A 573 -6.85 -10.39 -23.04
N LEU A 574 -6.28 -10.03 -21.88
CA LEU A 574 -6.79 -10.44 -20.57
C LEU A 574 -8.15 -9.81 -20.24
N ILE A 575 -8.32 -8.50 -20.50
CA ILE A 575 -9.60 -7.79 -20.33
C ILE A 575 -10.66 -8.39 -21.24
N TYR A 576 -10.32 -8.69 -22.50
CA TYR A 576 -11.25 -9.30 -23.44
C TYR A 576 -11.72 -10.68 -22.96
N LYS A 577 -10.79 -11.53 -22.50
CA LYS A 577 -11.08 -12.90 -22.04
C LYS A 577 -11.89 -12.93 -20.74
N TYR A 578 -11.59 -12.05 -19.78
CA TYR A 578 -12.16 -12.08 -18.42
C TYR A 578 -13.09 -10.90 -18.13
N LYS A 579 -13.68 -10.31 -19.17
CA LYS A 579 -14.57 -9.16 -19.04
C LYS A 579 -15.69 -9.44 -18.03
N GLY A 580 -15.80 -8.58 -17.03
CA GLY A 580 -16.86 -8.65 -16.00
C GLY A 580 -16.61 -9.66 -14.88
N VAL A 581 -15.44 -10.29 -14.82
CA VAL A 581 -15.09 -11.24 -13.75
C VAL A 581 -14.64 -10.53 -12.47
N ASP A 582 -13.85 -9.46 -12.59
CA ASP A 582 -13.28 -8.70 -11.46
C ASP A 582 -12.92 -7.27 -11.90
N GLU A 583 -12.79 -6.32 -10.96
CA GLU A 583 -12.35 -4.95 -11.24
C GLU A 583 -11.00 -4.93 -11.99
N LEU A 584 -10.11 -5.89 -11.69
CA LEU A 584 -8.82 -6.05 -12.37
C LEU A 584 -8.97 -6.14 -13.90
N PHE A 585 -10.02 -6.78 -14.41
CA PHE A 585 -10.25 -6.99 -15.84
C PHE A 585 -11.10 -5.88 -16.47
N THR A 586 -10.92 -4.65 -15.98
CA THR A 586 -11.39 -3.41 -16.61
C THR A 586 -10.20 -2.62 -17.13
N VAL A 587 -10.43 -1.67 -18.04
CA VAL A 587 -9.36 -0.80 -18.56
C VAL A 587 -8.65 -0.07 -17.40
N VAL A 588 -9.41 0.47 -16.44
CA VAL A 588 -8.86 1.20 -15.30
C VAL A 588 -8.19 0.27 -14.30
N GLY A 589 -8.82 -0.84 -13.94
CA GLY A 589 -8.25 -1.81 -12.99
C GLY A 589 -6.95 -2.42 -13.50
N PHE A 590 -6.89 -2.78 -14.78
CA PHE A 590 -5.68 -3.32 -15.39
C PHE A 590 -4.58 -2.26 -15.53
N MET A 591 -4.94 -1.00 -15.79
CA MET A 591 -3.98 0.11 -15.80
C MET A 591 -3.33 0.29 -14.42
N ARG A 592 -4.10 0.27 -13.33
CA ARG A 592 -3.56 0.32 -11.96
C ARG A 592 -2.64 -0.86 -11.67
N TYR A 593 -3.05 -2.06 -12.08
CA TYR A 593 -2.23 -3.26 -11.95
C TYR A 593 -0.89 -3.14 -12.69
N ALA A 594 -0.93 -2.67 -13.94
CA ALA A 594 0.26 -2.49 -14.75
C ALA A 594 1.19 -1.41 -14.19
N ASP A 595 0.66 -0.25 -13.79
CA ASP A 595 1.44 0.85 -13.24
C ASP A 595 2.12 0.47 -11.94
N ASN A 596 1.42 -0.22 -11.02
CA ASN A 596 2.03 -0.73 -9.81
C ASN A 596 3.16 -1.72 -10.12
N LEU A 597 2.93 -2.65 -11.04
CA LEU A 597 3.84 -3.75 -11.28
C LEU A 597 5.10 -3.32 -12.04
N LEU A 598 4.99 -2.38 -12.97
CA LEU A 598 6.15 -1.87 -13.73
C LEU A 598 7.19 -1.22 -12.79
N VAL A 599 6.75 -0.47 -11.79
CA VAL A 599 7.64 0.12 -10.77
C VAL A 599 8.38 -0.97 -10.00
N ARG A 600 7.66 -2.03 -9.62
CA ARG A 600 8.23 -3.13 -8.84
C ARG A 600 9.24 -3.97 -9.63
N MET A 601 8.97 -4.22 -10.92
CA MET A 601 9.88 -4.98 -11.81
C MET A 601 11.27 -4.35 -11.96
N VAL A 602 11.38 -3.04 -11.78
CA VAL A 602 12.63 -2.28 -11.94
C VAL A 602 13.13 -1.68 -10.63
N ASN A 603 12.64 -2.19 -9.48
CA ASN A 603 13.00 -1.66 -8.18
C ASN A 603 14.53 -1.73 -7.96
N PRO A 604 15.21 -0.60 -7.70
CA PRO A 604 16.67 -0.56 -7.48
C PRO A 604 17.14 -1.42 -6.31
N PHE A 605 16.27 -1.62 -5.31
CA PHE A 605 16.59 -2.33 -4.07
C PHE A 605 16.42 -3.86 -4.17
N LEU A 606 15.78 -4.35 -5.23
CA LEU A 606 15.81 -5.78 -5.57
C LEU A 606 17.06 -6.15 -6.39
N LEU A 607 17.61 -5.17 -7.10
CA LEU A 607 18.80 -5.29 -7.95
C LEU A 607 18.77 -6.52 -8.85
N ASP A 608 17.59 -6.79 -9.40
CA ASP A 608 17.33 -7.99 -10.17
C ASP A 608 18.21 -8.03 -11.42
N ALA A 609 18.98 -9.10 -11.58
CA ALA A 609 19.88 -9.24 -12.72
C ALA A 609 19.11 -9.59 -14.00
N VAL A 610 19.39 -8.89 -15.09
CA VAL A 610 18.80 -9.16 -16.41
C VAL A 610 19.03 -10.62 -16.82
N SER A 611 20.22 -11.16 -16.56
CA SER A 611 20.56 -12.57 -16.80
C SER A 611 19.63 -13.55 -16.06
N ARG A 612 19.23 -13.22 -14.82
CA ARG A 612 18.26 -14.00 -14.04
C ARG A 612 16.86 -13.91 -14.64
N VAL A 613 16.45 -12.71 -15.06
CA VAL A 613 15.13 -12.45 -15.65
C VAL A 613 14.95 -13.11 -17.01
N ILE A 614 16.02 -13.29 -17.81
CA ILE A 614 15.93 -13.88 -19.17
C ILE A 614 16.31 -15.37 -19.25
N ARG A 615 16.86 -15.96 -18.18
CA ARG A 615 17.25 -17.39 -18.12
C ARG A 615 16.11 -18.34 -18.52
N ASP A 616 16.46 -19.56 -18.89
CA ASP A 616 15.45 -20.60 -19.24
C ASP A 616 14.52 -20.12 -20.37
N SER A 617 15.17 -19.55 -21.40
CA SER A 617 14.54 -18.91 -22.54
C SER A 617 13.61 -19.85 -23.31
N LYS A 618 14.01 -21.13 -23.47
CA LYS A 618 13.21 -22.16 -24.17
C LYS A 618 11.84 -22.36 -23.52
N ARG A 619 11.77 -22.48 -22.20
CA ARG A 619 10.48 -22.65 -21.50
C ARG A 619 9.61 -21.40 -21.65
N LYS A 620 10.20 -20.20 -21.52
CA LYS A 620 9.48 -18.91 -21.64
C LYS A 620 8.89 -18.65 -23.04
N LEU A 621 9.46 -19.28 -24.06
CA LEU A 621 9.00 -19.29 -25.45
C LEU A 621 7.99 -20.42 -25.75
N GLY A 622 7.63 -21.23 -24.75
CA GLY A 622 6.62 -22.28 -24.91
C GLY A 622 5.26 -21.73 -25.34
N TRP A 623 4.51 -22.55 -26.07
CA TRP A 623 3.22 -22.16 -26.70
C TRP A 623 2.18 -21.60 -25.73
N ASP A 624 2.13 -22.16 -24.51
CA ASP A 624 1.22 -21.75 -23.44
C ASP A 624 1.95 -20.99 -22.30
N ASP A 625 3.26 -20.74 -22.43
CA ASP A 625 4.02 -19.92 -21.46
C ASP A 625 3.89 -18.43 -21.80
N ARG A 626 4.52 -17.60 -20.97
CA ARG A 626 4.30 -16.16 -20.82
C ARG A 626 4.33 -15.35 -22.13
N LEU A 627 5.30 -15.58 -23.02
CA LEU A 627 5.48 -14.70 -24.18
C LEU A 627 4.50 -15.06 -25.30
N ILE A 628 4.53 -16.31 -25.78
CA ILE A 628 3.67 -16.76 -26.88
C ILE A 628 2.21 -16.82 -26.43
N GLY A 629 1.94 -17.23 -25.19
CA GLY A 629 0.58 -17.21 -24.64
C GLY A 629 0.00 -15.79 -24.55
N ALA A 630 0.78 -14.79 -24.13
CA ALA A 630 0.33 -13.39 -24.13
C ALA A 630 0.04 -12.87 -25.55
N MET A 631 0.89 -13.22 -26.53
CA MET A 631 0.62 -12.88 -27.94
C MET A 631 -0.68 -13.51 -28.45
N ARG A 632 -0.96 -14.76 -28.09
CA ARG A 632 -2.19 -15.46 -28.46
C ARG A 632 -3.43 -14.80 -27.85
N LEU A 633 -3.36 -14.38 -26.58
CA LEU A 633 -4.44 -13.62 -25.94
C LEU A 633 -4.68 -12.28 -26.63
N SER A 634 -3.62 -11.55 -26.95
CA SER A 634 -3.71 -10.28 -27.70
C SER A 634 -4.39 -10.49 -29.06
N LEU A 635 -3.99 -11.52 -29.81
CA LEU A 635 -4.59 -11.84 -31.11
C LEU A 635 -6.07 -12.26 -30.98
N ALA A 636 -6.44 -13.00 -29.93
CA ALA A 636 -7.83 -13.37 -29.68
C ALA A 636 -8.73 -12.15 -29.42
N ALA A 637 -8.16 -11.06 -28.90
CA ALA A 637 -8.84 -9.76 -28.74
C ALA A 637 -8.79 -8.88 -30.00
N GLY A 638 -8.26 -9.38 -31.12
CA GLY A 638 -8.09 -8.61 -32.36
C GLY A 638 -6.95 -7.60 -32.33
N VAL A 639 -6.03 -7.70 -31.36
CA VAL A 639 -4.90 -6.77 -31.20
C VAL A 639 -3.59 -7.39 -31.68
N PRO A 640 -2.90 -6.81 -32.68
CA PRO A 640 -1.59 -7.28 -33.12
C PRO A 640 -0.50 -7.08 -32.05
N PRO A 641 0.16 -8.14 -31.56
CA PRO A 641 1.10 -8.05 -30.43
C PRO A 641 2.51 -7.65 -30.88
N LYS A 642 2.66 -6.46 -31.44
CA LYS A 642 3.92 -6.00 -32.08
C LYS A 642 5.10 -5.94 -31.10
N ARG A 643 4.87 -5.50 -29.87
CA ARG A 643 5.92 -5.30 -28.87
C ARG A 643 6.32 -6.62 -28.22
N LEU A 644 5.34 -7.47 -27.91
CA LEU A 644 5.61 -8.86 -27.49
C LEU A 644 6.36 -9.63 -28.58
N ALA A 645 5.99 -9.48 -29.86
CA ALA A 645 6.71 -10.11 -30.97
C ALA A 645 8.18 -9.65 -31.05
N LYS A 646 8.45 -8.35 -30.86
CA LYS A 646 9.82 -7.82 -30.77
C LYS A 646 10.61 -8.42 -29.60
N SER A 647 9.97 -8.66 -28.46
CA SER A 647 10.64 -9.38 -27.35
C SER A 647 10.91 -10.83 -27.72
N VAL A 648 9.98 -11.51 -28.39
CA VAL A 648 10.12 -12.90 -28.80
C VAL A 648 11.27 -13.07 -29.79
N SER A 649 11.45 -12.15 -30.75
CA SER A 649 12.58 -12.22 -31.68
C SER A 649 13.93 -12.13 -30.95
N ILE A 650 14.04 -11.23 -29.96
CA ILE A 650 15.25 -11.14 -29.11
C ILE A 650 15.45 -12.41 -28.28
N ALA A 651 14.37 -12.93 -27.69
CA ALA A 651 14.41 -14.15 -26.89
C ALA A 651 14.83 -15.38 -27.71
N LEU A 652 14.38 -15.49 -28.96
CA LEU A 652 14.78 -16.54 -29.89
C LEU A 652 16.28 -16.44 -30.23
N LEU A 653 16.76 -15.24 -30.57
CA LEU A 653 18.19 -15.02 -30.82
C LEU A 653 19.05 -15.34 -29.60
N TYR A 654 18.58 -14.95 -28.41
CA TYR A 654 19.22 -15.28 -27.14
C TYR A 654 19.26 -16.81 -26.92
N SER A 655 18.14 -17.50 -27.10
CA SER A 655 18.04 -18.96 -26.91
C SER A 655 18.87 -19.75 -27.92
N LEU A 656 18.96 -19.28 -29.16
CA LEU A 656 19.88 -19.82 -30.17
C LEU A 656 21.33 -19.65 -29.71
N ARG A 657 21.74 -18.45 -29.28
CA ARG A 657 23.10 -18.24 -28.76
C ARG A 657 23.42 -19.11 -27.54
N GLU A 658 22.47 -19.34 -26.64
CA GLU A 658 22.66 -20.25 -25.49
C GLU A 658 22.78 -21.72 -25.90
N SER A 659 22.02 -22.16 -26.91
CA SER A 659 22.01 -23.55 -27.36
C SER A 659 23.23 -23.90 -28.20
N TRP A 660 23.83 -22.91 -28.86
CA TRP A 660 25.01 -23.05 -29.69
C TRP A 660 26.23 -22.78 -28.82
N SER A 661 26.71 -23.81 -28.13
CA SER A 661 28.08 -23.83 -27.61
C SER A 661 29.06 -23.37 -28.71
N ILE A 662 30.05 -22.59 -28.29
CA ILE A 662 31.01 -21.75 -29.04
C ILE A 662 31.83 -22.48 -30.15
N SER A 663 31.53 -23.74 -30.50
CA SER A 663 32.21 -24.50 -31.56
C SER A 663 31.46 -24.58 -32.91
N ALA A 664 30.27 -24.02 -33.06
CA ALA A 664 29.43 -24.19 -34.26
C ALA A 664 29.21 -22.92 -35.12
N LEU A 665 29.80 -21.77 -34.74
CA LEU A 665 29.62 -20.49 -35.44
C LEU A 665 30.46 -20.32 -36.72
N ASP A 666 31.25 -21.33 -37.13
CA ASP A 666 31.97 -21.32 -38.41
C ASP A 666 31.10 -21.72 -39.62
N ASN A 667 29.80 -22.02 -39.44
CA ASN A 667 28.89 -22.34 -40.53
C ASN A 667 28.09 -21.09 -40.99
N ASN A 668 28.38 -20.63 -42.21
CA ASN A 668 27.77 -19.47 -42.87
C ASN A 668 26.22 -19.47 -42.93
N GLU A 669 25.56 -20.63 -42.88
CA GLU A 669 24.09 -20.72 -42.91
C GLU A 669 23.42 -20.23 -41.63
N ALA A 670 24.00 -20.49 -40.46
CA ALA A 670 23.43 -20.07 -39.18
C ALA A 670 23.44 -18.54 -39.04
N SER A 671 24.52 -17.90 -39.50
CA SER A 671 24.65 -16.44 -39.56
C SER A 671 23.66 -15.80 -40.54
N SER A 672 23.36 -16.45 -41.68
CA SER A 672 22.38 -15.97 -42.66
C SER A 672 20.94 -15.96 -42.09
N VAL A 673 20.53 -17.05 -41.44
CA VAL A 673 19.21 -17.16 -40.81
C VAL A 673 19.08 -16.18 -39.64
N LEU A 674 20.12 -16.03 -38.81
CA LEU A 674 20.13 -15.04 -37.73
C LEU A 674 20.01 -13.61 -38.26
N ASN A 675 20.74 -13.27 -39.33
CA ASN A 675 20.71 -11.93 -39.91
C ASN A 675 19.34 -11.61 -40.55
N THR A 676 18.68 -12.59 -41.13
CA THR A 676 17.33 -12.42 -41.69
C THR A 676 16.30 -12.19 -40.58
N LEU A 677 16.37 -12.97 -39.49
CA LEU A 677 15.50 -12.79 -38.30
C LEU A 677 15.79 -11.50 -37.50
N ILE A 678 16.95 -10.87 -37.69
CA ILE A 678 17.33 -9.59 -37.06
C ILE A 678 16.88 -8.38 -37.89
N GLN A 679 16.80 -8.53 -39.21
CA GLN A 679 16.45 -7.45 -40.14
C GLN A 679 14.94 -7.24 -40.31
N GLU A 680 14.13 -8.28 -40.09
CA GLU A 680 12.67 -8.20 -39.98
C GLU A 680 12.21 -7.89 -38.55
#